data_AF-A0A932C6B4-F1
#
_entry.id   AF-A0A932C6B4-F1
#
_cell.length_a   1.000
_cell.length_b   1.000
_cell.length_c   1.000
_cell.angle_alpha   90.00
_cell.angle_beta   90.00
_cell.angle_gamma   90.00
#
_symmetry.space_group_name_H-M   'P 1'
#
loop_
_entity.id
_entity.type
_entity.pdbx_description
1 polymer ?
#
loop_
_entity_poly.entity_id
_entity_poly.type
_entity_poly.pdbx_seq_one_letter_code
_entity_poly.pdbx_strand_id
1 'polypeptide(L)'
;MTLGLAWQFGLHLGGFVGKRRRPAAAAAGSAPPVVAAGPRWTAGRIVALLIPVLAVLAVGYSLFPRAPKSDYDLGAFGRLPTLVNGRVKPLDTVARTTLLVLQGRQRVTAPDGQSLSPAEWLLDMLFRPAAANAYPVFEIVHPDVLALCNLTPEQGAGQKRFSFRQLMAGLPELDRQGRLADAVESAVRSPFQRAVVQLRDNILLYQSLQHSLLAPGVDDYLGRLANFDRALPPSLAAEQARRAGQPHDAALVQALAEMRTTFATLEQFGYLRLIPPETNPTELAQWQNTGAALQGGARRGRLDAATAGYVRLGLAWRDHQPAAFNTAVREYRARLEREIPAFLQKSDLEARFNAAQPFYTSTVLYVAALLFAVFSWLKWPETLGRVAFRLVVLAWLLATAGIATRMWLEGRPPVTNLYSSALFIGWGAVALCLVLEVTHRNAIGSVAAGLIGFATLLIAHHLSLSGDTLEMMRAVLDSNFWLATHVVTVTIGYSATFLAGFLALIYLGRGVFTRSLDKPTADALAGMVYGVVCFATVFSFVGTVLGGIWADQSWGRFWGWDPKENGALLIVLWNALILHARWGGLVKQTGLMALAIFGNVVTAWSWFGTNMLGVGLHSYGFMDSAFWWLTVFVGTQLAAIALAGLPRGLWRSAPGTA
;
A
#
# COMPACT_ATOMS: atom_id res chain seq x y z
N MET A 1 9.50 2.70 39.48
CA MET A 1 9.03 1.41 38.87
C MET A 1 9.68 1.09 37.53
N THR A 2 9.88 2.05 36.62
CA THR A 2 10.42 1.84 35.25
C THR A 2 11.88 1.38 35.19
N LEU A 3 12.77 1.89 36.06
CA LEU A 3 14.17 1.45 36.14
C LEU A 3 14.33 -0.01 36.61
N GLY A 4 13.47 -0.46 37.53
CA GLY A 4 13.45 -1.85 37.99
C GLY A 4 13.04 -2.83 36.89
N LEU A 5 12.07 -2.44 36.04
CA LEU A 5 11.64 -3.24 34.88
C LEU A 5 12.72 -3.27 33.78
N ALA A 6 13.42 -2.16 33.54
CA ALA A 6 14.52 -2.09 32.58
C ALA A 6 15.75 -2.92 33.01
N TRP A 7 16.09 -2.88 34.30
CA TRP A 7 17.15 -3.72 34.88
C TRP A 7 16.81 -5.21 34.78
N GLN A 8 15.57 -5.58 35.10
CA GLN A 8 15.11 -6.95 34.99
C GLN A 8 14.99 -7.41 33.53
N PHE A 9 14.68 -6.50 32.59
CA PHE A 9 14.74 -6.74 31.15
C PHE A 9 16.17 -7.08 30.70
N GLY A 10 17.18 -6.35 31.17
CA GLY A 10 18.59 -6.68 30.91
C GLY A 10 18.96 -8.09 31.42
N LEU A 11 18.49 -8.45 32.62
CA LEU A 11 18.72 -9.77 33.22
C LEU A 11 17.96 -10.90 32.49
N HIS A 12 16.71 -10.66 32.07
CA HIS A 12 15.92 -11.64 31.33
C HIS A 12 16.38 -11.77 29.88
N LEU A 13 16.81 -10.71 29.21
CA LEU A 13 17.40 -10.78 27.88
C LEU A 13 18.74 -11.54 27.93
N GLY A 14 19.58 -11.26 28.92
CA GLY A 14 20.82 -12.01 29.18
C GLY A 14 20.56 -13.49 29.52
N GLY A 15 19.54 -13.79 30.33
CA GLY A 15 19.11 -15.16 30.64
C GLY A 15 18.43 -15.89 29.48
N PHE A 16 17.74 -15.15 28.59
CA PHE A 16 17.05 -15.65 27.40
C PHE A 16 18.05 -16.04 26.30
N VAL A 17 19.14 -15.27 26.14
CA VAL A 17 20.27 -15.62 25.27
C VAL A 17 21.17 -16.70 25.90
N GLY A 18 21.29 -16.72 27.23
CA GLY A 18 22.19 -17.61 27.97
C GLY A 18 21.71 -19.05 28.19
N LYS A 19 20.41 -19.33 28.12
CA LYS A 19 19.89 -20.70 28.29
C LYS A 19 19.98 -21.52 27.01
N ARG A 20 21.21 -21.78 26.54
CA ARG A 20 21.48 -23.01 25.78
C ARG A 20 21.16 -24.18 26.71
N ARG A 21 20.16 -25.00 26.38
CA ARG A 21 20.00 -26.31 27.01
C ARG A 21 21.33 -27.06 26.84
N ARG A 22 22.12 -27.17 27.91
CA ARG A 22 23.23 -28.12 27.97
C ARG A 22 22.62 -29.50 27.74
N PRO A 23 23.06 -30.27 26.73
CA PRO A 23 22.71 -31.68 26.64
C PRO A 23 23.16 -32.35 27.94
N ALA A 24 22.33 -33.21 28.50
CA ALA A 24 22.72 -34.06 29.62
C ALA A 24 24.00 -34.80 29.24
N ALA A 25 25.03 -34.69 30.08
CA ALA A 25 26.26 -35.45 29.94
C ALA A 25 25.91 -36.93 30.13
N ALA A 26 25.75 -37.65 29.02
CA ALA A 26 25.73 -39.11 29.02
C ALA A 26 27.16 -39.60 29.25
N ALA A 27 27.32 -40.48 30.23
CA ALA A 27 28.57 -41.12 30.60
C ALA A 27 29.27 -41.73 29.36
N ALA A 28 30.56 -41.42 29.21
CA ALA A 28 31.38 -41.91 28.13
C ALA A 28 31.70 -43.40 28.35
N GLY A 29 30.96 -44.27 27.68
CA GLY A 29 31.38 -45.63 27.34
C GLY A 29 32.01 -45.62 25.94
N SER A 30 33.22 -46.15 25.82
CA SER A 30 34.01 -46.25 24.58
C SER A 30 33.32 -47.17 23.55
N ALA A 31 32.89 -46.59 22.44
CA ALA A 31 32.48 -47.33 21.23
C ALA A 31 33.45 -47.02 20.07
N PRO A 32 33.73 -47.97 19.15
CA PRO A 32 34.74 -47.83 18.11
C PRO A 32 34.32 -46.86 17.00
N PRO A 33 35.25 -46.37 16.16
CA PRO A 33 34.99 -45.30 15.21
C PRO A 33 34.05 -45.79 14.09
N VAL A 34 32.83 -45.24 14.06
CA VAL A 34 31.93 -45.43 12.93
C VAL A 34 32.41 -44.54 11.78
N VAL A 35 32.86 -45.18 10.71
CA VAL A 35 33.19 -44.56 9.42
C VAL A 35 31.99 -43.72 8.95
N ALA A 36 32.19 -42.42 8.78
CA ALA A 36 31.18 -41.49 8.31
C ALA A 36 30.77 -41.82 6.87
N ALA A 37 29.69 -42.60 6.71
CA ALA A 37 29.03 -42.76 5.42
C ALA A 37 28.54 -41.39 4.92
N GLY A 38 28.90 -41.03 3.68
CA GLY A 38 28.47 -39.79 3.02
C GLY A 38 26.95 -39.59 3.07
N PRO A 39 26.45 -38.35 2.90
CA PRO A 39 25.06 -38.03 3.15
C PRO A 39 24.12 -38.83 2.22
N ARG A 40 23.45 -39.86 2.77
CA ARG A 40 22.38 -40.58 2.09
C ARG A 40 21.25 -39.60 1.72
N TRP A 41 20.94 -39.50 0.43
CA TRP A 41 19.83 -38.71 -0.10
C TRP A 41 18.51 -39.43 0.20
N THR A 42 17.81 -38.99 1.25
CA THR A 42 16.44 -39.46 1.54
C THR A 42 15.44 -38.54 0.84
N ALA A 43 14.25 -39.06 0.50
CA ALA A 43 13.17 -38.27 -0.10
C ALA A 43 12.88 -36.97 0.68
N GLY A 44 12.92 -37.04 2.02
CA GLY A 44 12.77 -35.85 2.88
C GLY A 44 13.89 -34.81 2.70
N ARG A 45 15.15 -35.21 2.52
CA ARG A 45 16.27 -34.27 2.26
C ARG A 45 16.15 -33.61 0.88
N ILE A 46 15.69 -34.35 -0.13
CA ILE A 46 15.43 -33.81 -1.47
C ILE A 46 14.32 -32.76 -1.38
N VAL A 47 13.19 -33.08 -0.74
CA VAL A 47 12.07 -32.16 -0.53
C VAL A 47 12.51 -30.90 0.25
N ALA A 48 13.35 -31.06 1.28
CA ALA A 48 13.87 -29.95 2.08
C ALA A 48 14.67 -28.91 1.28
N LEU A 49 15.33 -29.35 0.21
CA LEU A 49 16.19 -28.52 -0.64
C LEU A 49 15.46 -28.01 -1.87
N LEU A 50 14.69 -28.88 -2.53
CA LEU A 50 14.03 -28.59 -3.80
C LEU A 50 12.94 -27.51 -3.66
N ILE A 51 12.12 -27.56 -2.60
CA ILE A 51 11.02 -26.58 -2.42
C ILE A 51 11.55 -25.15 -2.22
N PRO A 52 12.50 -24.88 -1.30
CA PRO A 52 13.07 -23.54 -1.19
C PRO A 52 13.78 -23.06 -2.45
N VAL A 53 14.48 -23.94 -3.18
CA VAL A 53 15.13 -23.59 -4.44
C VAL A 53 14.10 -23.19 -5.50
N LEU A 54 13.03 -23.98 -5.67
CA LEU A 54 11.95 -23.64 -6.58
C LEU A 54 11.25 -22.34 -6.18
N ALA A 55 11.08 -22.09 -4.88
CA ALA A 55 10.52 -20.83 -4.39
C ALA A 55 11.43 -19.63 -4.74
N VAL A 56 12.74 -19.76 -4.57
CA VAL A 56 13.71 -18.72 -4.98
C VAL A 56 13.67 -18.50 -6.48
N LEU A 57 13.60 -19.56 -7.29
CA LEU A 57 13.48 -19.46 -8.75
C LEU A 57 12.16 -18.79 -9.17
N ALA A 58 11.05 -19.11 -8.51
CA ALA A 58 9.75 -18.50 -8.75
C ALA A 58 9.76 -17.00 -8.40
N VAL A 59 10.39 -16.62 -7.29
CA VAL A 59 10.62 -15.20 -6.92
C VAL A 59 11.52 -14.53 -7.96
N GLY A 60 12.62 -15.17 -8.36
CA GLY A 60 13.49 -14.65 -9.40
C GLY A 60 12.73 -14.38 -10.70
N TYR A 61 11.88 -15.32 -11.13
CA TYR A 61 11.03 -15.17 -12.31
C TYR A 61 10.00 -14.04 -12.16
N SER A 62 9.41 -13.85 -10.96
CA SER A 62 8.42 -12.78 -10.74
C SER A 62 9.03 -11.37 -10.73
N LEU A 63 10.34 -11.24 -10.47
CA LEU A 63 11.04 -9.95 -10.45
C LEU A 63 11.32 -9.38 -11.86
N PHE A 64 11.24 -10.20 -12.91
CA PHE A 64 11.48 -9.74 -14.28
C PHE A 64 10.19 -9.37 -14.99
N PRO A 65 10.16 -8.22 -15.71
CA PRO A 65 8.99 -7.82 -16.48
C PRO A 65 8.70 -8.86 -17.58
N ARG A 66 7.42 -9.18 -17.76
CA ARG A 66 6.97 -10.06 -18.86
C ARG A 66 7.23 -9.38 -20.20
N ALA A 67 7.54 -10.18 -21.22
CA ALA A 67 7.73 -9.69 -22.58
C ALA A 67 6.50 -8.89 -23.06
N PRO A 68 6.70 -7.81 -23.83
CA PRO A 68 5.60 -7.00 -24.36
C PRO A 68 4.69 -7.87 -25.23
N LYS A 69 3.38 -7.76 -25.01
CA LYS A 69 2.34 -8.46 -25.80
C LYS A 69 1.82 -7.61 -26.97
N SER A 70 2.36 -6.42 -27.16
CA SER A 70 1.89 -5.40 -28.10
C SER A 70 3.02 -4.96 -29.00
N ASP A 71 2.68 -4.59 -30.24
CA ASP A 71 3.60 -3.96 -31.19
C ASP A 71 4.05 -2.57 -30.72
N TYR A 72 3.31 -1.99 -29.77
CA TYR A 72 3.65 -0.74 -29.09
C TYR A 72 4.52 -0.98 -27.86
N ASP A 73 5.55 -0.14 -27.67
CA ASP A 73 6.39 -0.10 -26.48
C ASP A 73 5.68 0.64 -25.33
N LEU A 74 4.60 0.03 -24.87
CA LEU A 74 3.79 0.49 -23.75
C LEU A 74 4.60 0.52 -22.45
N GLY A 75 5.63 -0.32 -22.34
CA GLY A 75 6.53 -0.37 -21.21
C GLY A 75 7.37 0.90 -21.10
N ALA A 76 7.93 1.39 -22.21
CA ALA A 76 8.67 2.64 -22.23
C ALA A 76 7.75 3.85 -22.01
N PHE A 77 6.55 3.87 -22.60
CA PHE A 77 5.56 4.93 -22.37
C PHE A 77 5.11 4.99 -20.90
N GLY A 78 4.75 3.84 -20.34
CA GLY A 78 4.29 3.74 -18.95
C GLY A 78 5.35 4.18 -17.94
N ARG A 79 6.65 4.11 -18.28
CA ARG A 79 7.76 4.57 -17.43
C ARG A 79 8.08 6.06 -17.56
N LEU A 80 7.41 6.79 -18.45
CA LEU A 80 7.60 8.23 -18.52
C LEU A 80 7.17 8.89 -17.19
N PRO A 81 8.00 9.80 -16.64
CA PRO A 81 7.71 10.47 -15.38
C PRO A 81 6.62 11.54 -15.54
N THR A 82 5.76 11.65 -14.54
CA THR A 82 4.82 12.77 -14.36
C THR A 82 4.77 13.18 -12.90
N LEU A 83 4.59 14.48 -12.64
CA LEU A 83 4.33 14.97 -11.29
C LEU A 83 2.82 14.96 -11.02
N VAL A 84 2.39 14.20 -10.02
CA VAL A 84 1.00 14.12 -9.56
C VAL A 84 0.97 14.05 -8.03
N ASN A 85 0.13 14.87 -7.39
CA ASN A 85 -0.01 14.94 -5.93
C ASN A 85 1.34 15.17 -5.21
N GLY A 86 2.20 16.04 -5.76
CA GLY A 86 3.48 16.42 -5.15
C GLY A 86 4.62 15.41 -5.28
N ARG A 87 4.43 14.29 -6.01
CA ARG A 87 5.47 13.27 -6.24
C ARG A 87 5.60 12.93 -7.72
N VAL A 88 6.84 12.84 -8.23
CA VAL A 88 7.12 12.29 -9.57
C VAL A 88 6.94 10.78 -9.54
N LYS A 89 6.11 10.27 -10.44
CA LYS A 89 5.78 8.84 -10.56
C LYS A 89 5.59 8.46 -12.04
N PRO A 90 5.75 7.19 -12.42
CA PRO A 90 5.54 6.75 -13.79
C PRO A 90 4.05 6.88 -14.19
N LEU A 91 3.79 7.15 -15.47
CA LEU A 91 2.42 7.18 -16.03
C LEU A 91 1.66 5.87 -15.79
N ASP A 92 2.34 4.72 -15.78
CA ASP A 92 1.75 3.43 -15.45
C ASP A 92 1.22 3.38 -14.01
N THR A 93 1.90 4.01 -13.03
CA THR A 93 1.36 4.14 -11.66
C THR A 93 0.06 4.94 -11.70
N VAL A 94 0.07 6.13 -12.32
CA VAL A 94 -1.12 6.98 -12.39
C VAL A 94 -2.29 6.22 -13.01
N ALA A 95 -2.05 5.54 -14.14
CA ALA A 95 -3.08 4.76 -14.80
C ALA A 95 -3.66 3.66 -13.91
N ARG A 96 -2.80 2.87 -13.24
CA ARG A 96 -3.24 1.79 -12.34
C ARG A 96 -4.04 2.33 -11.16
N THR A 97 -3.55 3.39 -10.52
CA THR A 97 -4.19 3.95 -9.33
C THR A 97 -5.52 4.60 -9.67
N THR A 98 -5.60 5.32 -10.80
CA THR A 98 -6.87 5.90 -11.25
C THR A 98 -7.87 4.80 -11.59
N LEU A 99 -7.48 3.76 -12.32
CA LEU A 99 -8.38 2.65 -12.61
C LEU A 99 -8.86 1.90 -11.34
N LEU A 100 -7.99 1.74 -10.34
CA LEU A 100 -8.40 1.19 -9.04
C LEU A 100 -9.48 2.07 -8.37
N VAL A 101 -9.31 3.39 -8.37
CA VAL A 101 -10.28 4.33 -7.80
C VAL A 101 -11.62 4.29 -8.56
N LEU A 102 -11.58 4.18 -9.89
CA LEU A 102 -12.79 4.22 -10.73
C LEU A 102 -13.59 2.90 -10.74
N GLN A 103 -12.92 1.74 -10.75
CA GLN A 103 -13.56 0.42 -10.95
C GLN A 103 -13.03 -0.73 -10.06
N GLY A 104 -12.18 -0.44 -9.08
CA GLY A 104 -11.57 -1.46 -8.21
C GLY A 104 -10.64 -2.44 -8.93
N ARG A 105 -10.27 -2.17 -10.19
CA ARG A 105 -9.43 -3.03 -11.05
C ARG A 105 -8.43 -2.19 -11.82
N GLN A 106 -7.25 -2.75 -12.07
CA GLN A 106 -6.19 -2.07 -12.83
C GLN A 106 -6.29 -2.24 -14.36
N ARG A 107 -7.25 -3.01 -14.87
CA ARG A 107 -7.41 -3.28 -16.31
C ARG A 107 -8.83 -2.97 -16.75
N VAL A 108 -8.97 -2.53 -17.98
CA VAL A 108 -10.27 -2.20 -18.58
C VAL A 108 -10.66 -3.29 -19.55
N THR A 109 -11.96 -3.61 -19.60
CA THR A 109 -12.52 -4.45 -20.66
C THR A 109 -13.23 -3.52 -21.63
N ALA A 110 -12.73 -3.43 -22.86
CA ALA A 110 -13.34 -2.62 -23.90
C ALA A 110 -14.68 -3.25 -24.35
N PRO A 111 -15.57 -2.47 -25.00
CA PRO A 111 -16.88 -2.95 -25.47
C PRO A 111 -16.81 -4.15 -26.43
N ASP A 112 -15.67 -4.33 -27.13
CA ASP A 112 -15.39 -5.46 -28.01
C ASP A 112 -14.89 -6.72 -27.26
N GLY A 113 -14.81 -6.66 -25.92
CA GLY A 113 -14.34 -7.75 -25.07
C GLY A 113 -12.82 -7.78 -24.87
N GLN A 114 -12.04 -6.91 -25.52
CA GLN A 114 -10.59 -6.89 -25.35
C GLN A 114 -10.18 -6.32 -23.99
N SER A 115 -9.14 -6.91 -23.38
CA SER A 115 -8.62 -6.43 -22.08
C SER A 115 -7.44 -5.48 -22.26
N LEU A 116 -7.69 -4.19 -22.07
CA LEU A 116 -6.68 -3.14 -22.13
C LEU A 116 -5.81 -3.13 -20.87
N SER A 117 -4.51 -2.92 -21.07
CA SER A 117 -3.56 -2.57 -20.02
C SER A 117 -3.79 -1.14 -19.51
N PRO A 118 -3.29 -0.79 -18.31
CA PRO A 118 -3.40 0.59 -17.80
C PRO A 118 -2.80 1.62 -18.76
N ALA A 119 -1.67 1.30 -19.39
CA ALA A 119 -0.99 2.18 -20.33
C ALA A 119 -1.83 2.43 -21.60
N GLU A 120 -2.44 1.40 -22.17
CA GLU A 120 -3.34 1.54 -23.34
C GLU A 120 -4.56 2.39 -23.01
N TRP A 121 -5.18 2.14 -21.85
CA TRP A 121 -6.30 2.95 -21.37
C TRP A 121 -5.90 4.42 -21.21
N LEU A 122 -4.72 4.70 -20.62
CA LEU A 122 -4.24 6.06 -20.44
C LEU A 122 -3.95 6.74 -21.79
N LEU A 123 -3.37 6.02 -22.75
CA LEU A 123 -3.17 6.55 -24.10
C LEU A 123 -4.50 6.93 -24.77
N ASP A 124 -5.54 6.11 -24.58
CA ASP A 124 -6.88 6.45 -25.07
C ASP A 124 -7.48 7.65 -24.35
N MET A 125 -7.28 7.76 -23.04
CA MET A 125 -7.69 8.94 -22.28
C MET A 125 -7.04 10.22 -22.81
N LEU A 126 -5.75 10.15 -23.14
CA LEU A 126 -4.96 11.31 -23.53
C LEU A 126 -5.05 11.65 -25.02
N PHE A 127 -5.36 10.69 -25.89
CA PHE A 127 -5.25 10.88 -27.35
C PHE A 127 -6.46 10.40 -28.15
N ARG A 128 -7.36 9.58 -27.58
CA ARG A 128 -8.59 9.08 -28.21
C ARG A 128 -9.79 9.18 -27.25
N PRO A 129 -10.16 10.39 -26.78
CA PRO A 129 -11.16 10.57 -25.73
C PRO A 129 -12.54 9.98 -26.07
N ALA A 130 -12.92 9.98 -27.35
CA ALA A 130 -14.16 9.37 -27.81
C ALA A 130 -14.23 7.84 -27.57
N ALA A 131 -13.10 7.15 -27.74
CA ALA A 131 -12.96 5.72 -27.43
C ALA A 131 -12.94 5.50 -25.92
N ALA A 132 -12.13 6.29 -25.20
CA ALA A 132 -12.06 6.22 -23.74
C ALA A 132 -13.42 6.38 -23.06
N ASN A 133 -14.23 7.32 -23.54
CA ASN A 133 -15.57 7.61 -23.01
C ASN A 133 -16.57 6.46 -23.24
N ALA A 134 -16.27 5.51 -24.13
CA ALA A 134 -17.07 4.31 -24.33
C ALA A 134 -16.72 3.17 -23.35
N TYR A 135 -15.58 3.24 -22.66
CA TYR A 135 -15.12 2.18 -21.79
C TYR A 135 -15.89 2.16 -20.45
N PRO A 136 -16.39 0.99 -20.01
CA PRO A 136 -17.13 0.86 -18.75
C PRO A 136 -16.17 0.86 -17.55
N VAL A 137 -15.77 2.06 -17.11
CA VAL A 137 -14.75 2.26 -16.06
C VAL A 137 -15.30 2.79 -14.74
N PHE A 138 -16.58 3.16 -14.65
CA PHE A 138 -17.20 3.64 -13.41
C PHE A 138 -17.98 2.52 -12.74
N GLU A 139 -17.53 2.05 -11.58
CA GLU A 139 -18.29 1.10 -10.78
C GLU A 139 -19.38 1.81 -9.97
N ILE A 140 -20.65 1.48 -10.27
CA ILE A 140 -21.83 2.03 -9.61
C ILE A 140 -22.70 0.85 -9.17
N VAL A 141 -22.76 0.65 -7.85
CA VAL A 141 -23.53 -0.44 -7.23
C VAL A 141 -24.76 0.03 -6.48
N HIS A 142 -24.88 1.34 -6.20
CA HIS A 142 -25.98 1.90 -5.43
C HIS A 142 -27.21 2.13 -6.34
N PRO A 143 -28.36 1.48 -6.08
CA PRO A 143 -29.54 1.56 -6.95
C PRO A 143 -30.04 3.00 -7.18
N ASP A 144 -30.10 3.81 -6.12
CA ASP A 144 -30.59 5.20 -6.24
C ASP A 144 -29.64 6.08 -7.06
N VAL A 145 -28.34 5.80 -7.07
CA VAL A 145 -27.36 6.54 -7.89
C VAL A 145 -27.49 6.13 -9.36
N LEU A 146 -27.80 4.85 -9.64
CA LEU A 146 -28.13 4.40 -10.99
C LEU A 146 -29.40 5.08 -11.50
N ALA A 147 -30.46 5.10 -10.69
CA ALA A 147 -31.71 5.75 -11.03
C ALA A 147 -31.52 7.25 -11.32
N LEU A 148 -30.70 7.92 -10.50
CA LEU A 148 -30.33 9.32 -10.71
C LEU A 148 -29.64 9.55 -12.07
N CYS A 149 -28.81 8.60 -12.50
CA CYS A 149 -28.16 8.66 -13.81
C CYS A 149 -29.03 8.18 -14.98
N ASN A 150 -30.31 7.83 -14.74
CA ASN A 150 -31.20 7.16 -15.69
C ASN A 150 -30.61 5.83 -16.23
N LEU A 151 -29.91 5.10 -15.36
CA LEU A 151 -29.26 3.83 -15.68
C LEU A 151 -29.92 2.67 -14.94
N THR A 152 -29.83 1.50 -15.55
CA THR A 152 -30.25 0.21 -14.97
C THR A 152 -29.04 -0.72 -14.87
N PRO A 153 -29.02 -1.67 -13.90
CA PRO A 153 -27.91 -2.61 -13.77
C PRO A 153 -27.60 -3.36 -15.07
N GLU A 154 -28.61 -3.72 -15.86
CA GLU A 154 -28.47 -4.50 -17.10
C GLU A 154 -27.68 -3.76 -18.19
N GLN A 155 -27.65 -2.42 -18.14
CA GLN A 155 -26.89 -1.59 -19.07
C GLN A 155 -25.40 -1.53 -18.72
N GLY A 156 -25.00 -1.98 -17.53
CA GLY A 156 -23.63 -1.98 -17.06
C GLY A 156 -22.88 -3.27 -17.43
N ALA A 157 -21.60 -3.15 -17.77
CA ALA A 157 -20.72 -4.30 -17.95
C ALA A 157 -20.58 -5.06 -16.61
N GLY A 158 -20.89 -6.36 -16.63
CA GLY A 158 -20.97 -7.17 -15.41
C GLY A 158 -21.97 -6.62 -14.39
N GLN A 159 -23.00 -5.91 -14.86
CA GLN A 159 -24.08 -5.28 -14.10
C GLN A 159 -23.68 -4.20 -13.09
N LYS A 160 -22.43 -3.72 -13.16
CA LYS A 160 -21.87 -2.79 -12.17
C LYS A 160 -21.05 -1.66 -12.77
N ARG A 161 -20.56 -1.80 -14.01
CA ARG A 161 -19.62 -0.85 -14.60
C ARG A 161 -20.22 -0.11 -15.78
N PHE A 162 -20.14 1.21 -15.74
CA PHE A 162 -20.74 2.11 -16.72
C PHE A 162 -19.68 2.99 -17.36
N SER A 163 -19.92 3.40 -18.60
CA SER A 163 -19.01 4.29 -19.32
C SER A 163 -19.31 5.75 -19.03
N PHE A 164 -18.33 6.63 -19.25
CA PHE A 164 -18.56 8.06 -19.14
C PHE A 164 -19.71 8.52 -20.04
N ARG A 165 -19.79 7.98 -21.26
CA ARG A 165 -20.86 8.26 -22.22
C ARG A 165 -22.26 7.94 -21.68
N GLN A 166 -22.39 6.85 -20.92
CA GLN A 166 -23.67 6.48 -20.29
C GLN A 166 -24.06 7.46 -19.17
N LEU A 167 -23.07 8.02 -18.45
CA LEU A 167 -23.32 8.91 -17.32
C LEU A 167 -23.62 10.35 -17.73
N MET A 168 -23.30 10.75 -18.96
CA MET A 168 -23.43 12.14 -19.42
C MET A 168 -24.82 12.75 -19.18
N ALA A 169 -25.89 11.97 -19.39
CA ALA A 169 -27.26 12.44 -19.20
C ALA A 169 -27.61 12.72 -17.72
N GLY A 170 -26.96 12.02 -16.79
CA GLY A 170 -27.19 12.13 -15.34
C GLY A 170 -26.33 13.18 -14.63
N LEU A 171 -25.31 13.73 -15.29
CA LEU A 171 -24.34 14.64 -14.66
C LEU A 171 -24.97 15.86 -13.98
N PRO A 172 -25.97 16.56 -14.56
CA PRO A 172 -26.53 17.75 -13.91
C PRO A 172 -27.21 17.46 -12.58
N GLU A 173 -27.98 16.37 -12.50
CA GLU A 173 -28.63 15.97 -11.25
C GLU A 173 -27.60 15.41 -10.26
N LEU A 174 -26.56 14.71 -10.74
CA LEU A 174 -25.50 14.18 -9.88
C LEU A 174 -24.75 15.32 -9.19
N ASP A 175 -24.43 16.37 -9.94
CA ASP A 175 -23.80 17.56 -9.40
C ASP A 175 -24.70 18.28 -8.38
N ARG A 176 -26.00 18.41 -8.67
CA ARG A 176 -26.97 18.99 -7.73
C ARG A 176 -27.03 18.22 -6.42
N GLN A 177 -27.17 16.89 -6.47
CA GLN A 177 -27.19 16.06 -5.26
C GLN A 177 -25.84 16.08 -4.54
N GLY A 178 -24.73 16.14 -5.28
CA GLY A 178 -23.40 16.28 -4.70
C GLY A 178 -23.26 17.58 -3.89
N ARG A 179 -23.73 18.71 -4.43
CA ARG A 179 -23.71 20.00 -3.71
C ARG A 179 -24.55 19.96 -2.43
N LEU A 180 -25.69 19.26 -2.44
CA LEU A 180 -26.49 19.04 -1.24
C LEU A 180 -25.76 18.16 -0.21
N ALA A 181 -25.04 17.13 -0.68
CA ALA A 181 -24.26 16.24 0.18
C ALA A 181 -23.01 16.95 0.78
N ASP A 182 -22.43 17.91 0.08
CA ASP A 182 -21.28 18.68 0.57
C ASP A 182 -21.62 19.56 1.78
N ALA A 183 -22.87 20.05 1.85
CA ALA A 183 -23.37 20.81 3.00
C ALA A 183 -23.53 19.96 4.27
N VAL A 184 -23.48 18.63 4.14
CA VAL A 184 -23.56 17.68 5.26
C VAL A 184 -22.14 17.24 5.63
N GLU A 185 -21.85 17.26 6.94
CA GLU A 185 -20.58 16.80 7.48
C GLU A 185 -20.33 15.33 7.11
N SER A 186 -19.12 15.02 6.64
CA SER A 186 -18.77 13.71 6.06
C SER A 186 -19.14 12.52 6.95
N ALA A 187 -18.98 12.65 8.27
CA ALA A 187 -19.24 11.60 9.26
C ALA A 187 -20.72 11.21 9.40
N VAL A 188 -21.65 12.10 9.03
CA VAL A 188 -23.10 11.88 9.18
C VAL A 188 -23.82 11.74 7.84
N ARG A 189 -23.07 11.71 6.72
CA ARG A 189 -23.65 11.50 5.38
C ARG A 189 -24.32 10.13 5.28
N SER A 190 -25.53 10.11 4.73
CA SER A 190 -26.21 8.87 4.35
C SER A 190 -25.39 8.06 3.33
N PRO A 191 -25.61 6.74 3.22
CA PRO A 191 -24.94 5.91 2.21
C PRO A 191 -25.13 6.43 0.77
N PHE A 192 -26.34 6.93 0.46
CA PHE A 192 -26.64 7.55 -0.83
C PHE A 192 -25.80 8.81 -1.08
N GLN A 193 -25.77 9.75 -0.14
CA GLN A 193 -24.97 10.98 -0.27
C GLN A 193 -23.47 10.68 -0.46
N ARG A 194 -22.95 9.67 0.25
CA ARG A 194 -21.56 9.22 0.06
C ARG A 194 -21.33 8.65 -1.33
N ALA A 195 -22.24 7.82 -1.83
CA ALA A 195 -22.14 7.25 -3.17
C ALA A 195 -22.22 8.33 -4.26
N VAL A 196 -23.06 9.36 -4.08
CA VAL A 196 -23.14 10.52 -4.98
C VAL A 196 -21.83 11.30 -5.00
N VAL A 197 -21.29 11.66 -3.83
CA VAL A 197 -20.01 12.40 -3.74
C VAL A 197 -18.88 11.58 -4.35
N GLN A 198 -18.80 10.29 -4.03
CA GLN A 198 -17.77 9.40 -4.58
C GLN A 198 -17.84 9.31 -6.11
N LEU A 199 -19.03 9.14 -6.69
CA LEU A 199 -19.17 9.09 -8.15
C LEU A 199 -18.80 10.43 -8.81
N ARG A 200 -19.21 11.55 -8.21
CA ARG A 200 -18.86 12.89 -8.70
C ARG A 200 -17.35 13.12 -8.67
N ASP A 201 -16.68 12.76 -7.58
CA ASP A 201 -15.23 12.90 -7.44
C ASP A 201 -14.48 12.01 -8.45
N ASN A 202 -14.98 10.79 -8.68
CA ASN A 202 -14.46 9.89 -9.71
C ASN A 202 -14.60 10.47 -11.12
N ILE A 203 -15.73 11.12 -11.42
CA ILE A 203 -15.96 11.79 -12.71
C ILE A 203 -15.02 12.98 -12.88
N LEU A 204 -14.83 13.80 -11.83
CA LEU A 204 -13.90 14.93 -11.86
C LEU A 204 -12.46 14.46 -12.08
N LEU A 205 -12.04 13.38 -11.42
CA LEU A 205 -10.73 12.77 -11.64
C LEU A 205 -10.55 12.30 -13.09
N TYR A 206 -11.56 11.61 -13.63
CA TYR A 206 -11.57 11.12 -15.01
C TYR A 206 -11.45 12.27 -16.02
N GLN A 207 -12.26 13.32 -15.86
CA GLN A 207 -12.23 14.49 -16.74
C GLN A 207 -10.91 15.26 -16.63
N SER A 208 -10.39 15.47 -15.43
CA SER A 208 -9.12 16.18 -15.22
C SER A 208 -7.95 15.42 -15.86
N LEU A 209 -7.97 14.08 -15.81
CA LEU A 209 -7.00 13.23 -16.50
C LEU A 209 -7.13 13.35 -18.03
N GLN A 210 -8.35 13.29 -18.57
CA GLN A 210 -8.62 13.45 -20.01
C GLN A 210 -8.15 14.82 -20.53
N HIS A 211 -8.38 15.89 -19.77
CA HIS A 211 -8.01 17.26 -20.11
C HIS A 211 -6.56 17.62 -19.75
N SER A 212 -5.69 16.62 -19.58
CA SER A 212 -4.27 16.86 -19.28
C SER A 212 -3.42 17.18 -20.50
N LEU A 213 -3.82 16.73 -21.70
CA LEU A 213 -3.11 16.97 -22.96
C LEU A 213 -4.01 17.56 -24.05
N LEU A 214 -5.31 17.20 -24.06
CA LEU A 214 -6.27 17.69 -25.05
C LEU A 214 -7.21 18.70 -24.38
N ALA A 215 -7.37 19.86 -25.03
CA ALA A 215 -8.36 20.81 -24.57
C ALA A 215 -9.79 20.32 -24.86
N PRO A 216 -10.73 20.50 -23.92
CA PRO A 216 -12.13 20.14 -24.14
C PRO A 216 -12.74 20.95 -25.28
N GLY A 217 -13.52 20.30 -26.15
CA GLY A 217 -14.30 20.97 -27.19
C GLY A 217 -13.50 21.51 -28.38
N VAL A 218 -12.23 21.13 -28.54
CA VAL A 218 -11.40 21.55 -29.69
C VAL A 218 -11.19 20.39 -30.66
N ASP A 219 -11.74 20.53 -31.86
CA ASP A 219 -11.56 19.55 -32.94
C ASP A 219 -10.12 19.52 -33.44
N ASP A 220 -9.64 18.29 -33.69
CA ASP A 220 -8.28 17.96 -34.14
C ASP A 220 -7.18 18.73 -33.39
N TYR A 221 -7.29 18.81 -32.07
CA TYR A 221 -6.34 19.56 -31.24
C TYR A 221 -4.88 19.10 -31.43
N LEU A 222 -4.63 17.80 -31.57
CA LEU A 222 -3.28 17.27 -31.86
C LEU A 222 -2.75 17.74 -33.22
N GLY A 223 -3.59 17.78 -34.26
CA GLY A 223 -3.20 18.31 -35.57
C GLY A 223 -2.91 19.81 -35.52
N ARG A 224 -3.67 20.58 -34.74
CA ARG A 224 -3.38 22.02 -34.51
C ARG A 224 -2.03 22.20 -33.82
N LEU A 225 -1.73 21.42 -32.78
CA LEU A 225 -0.44 21.47 -32.11
C LEU A 225 0.72 21.01 -33.02
N ALA A 226 0.50 20.01 -33.87
CA ALA A 226 1.52 19.57 -34.83
C ALA A 226 1.90 20.66 -35.84
N ASN A 227 0.96 21.55 -36.18
CA ASN A 227 1.17 22.69 -37.07
C ASN A 227 1.54 23.99 -36.34
N PHE A 228 1.73 23.95 -35.01
CA PHE A 228 1.92 25.14 -34.18
C PHE A 228 3.06 26.04 -34.65
N ASP A 229 4.24 25.47 -34.88
CA ASP A 229 5.44 26.24 -35.27
C ASP A 229 5.27 26.94 -36.63
N ARG A 230 4.39 26.42 -37.50
CA ARG A 230 4.06 27.04 -38.79
C ARG A 230 2.95 28.09 -38.68
N ALA A 231 1.95 27.84 -37.85
CA ALA A 231 0.76 28.69 -37.73
C ALA A 231 0.94 29.90 -36.78
N LEU A 232 1.86 29.82 -35.83
CA LEU A 232 2.04 30.86 -34.81
C LEU A 232 2.66 32.16 -35.35
N PRO A 233 3.78 32.16 -36.13
CA PRO A 233 4.40 33.39 -36.61
C PRO A 233 3.46 34.35 -37.38
N PRO A 234 2.65 33.88 -38.37
CA PRO A 234 1.74 34.78 -39.07
C PRO A 234 0.65 35.33 -38.15
N SER A 235 0.20 34.55 -37.17
CA SER A 235 -0.79 34.97 -36.18
C SER A 235 -0.25 36.04 -35.23
N LEU A 236 1.02 35.95 -34.83
CA LEU A 236 1.70 36.97 -34.04
C LEU A 236 1.90 38.27 -34.84
N ALA A 237 2.26 38.18 -36.12
CA ALA A 237 2.41 39.33 -37.00
C ALA A 237 1.08 40.07 -37.21
N ALA A 238 -0.03 39.34 -37.41
CA ALA A 238 -1.35 39.93 -37.53
C ALA A 238 -1.79 40.67 -36.24
N GLU A 239 -1.50 40.12 -35.06
CA GLU A 239 -1.78 40.76 -33.77
C GLU A 239 -0.93 42.03 -33.56
N GLN A 240 0.34 42.01 -33.98
CA GLN A 240 1.20 43.20 -33.94
C GLN A 240 0.70 44.29 -34.88
N ALA A 241 0.31 43.93 -36.11
CA ALA A 241 -0.29 44.86 -37.08
C ALA A 241 -1.59 45.48 -36.55
N ARG A 242 -2.46 44.68 -35.91
CA ARG A 242 -3.67 45.18 -35.23
C ARG A 242 -3.33 46.22 -34.16
N ARG A 243 -2.34 45.95 -33.30
CA ARG A 243 -1.91 46.87 -32.24
C ARG A 243 -1.29 48.16 -32.79
N ALA A 244 -0.65 48.08 -33.94
CA ALA A 244 -0.05 49.23 -34.63
C ALA A 244 -1.06 50.01 -35.50
N GLY A 245 -2.34 49.64 -35.54
CA GLY A 245 -3.35 50.26 -36.39
C GLY A 245 -3.16 49.98 -37.89
N GLN A 246 -2.39 48.95 -38.25
CA GLN A 246 -2.12 48.55 -39.63
C GLN A 246 -3.19 47.55 -40.14
N PRO A 247 -3.35 47.42 -41.48
CA PRO A 247 -4.14 46.35 -42.07
C PRO A 247 -3.66 44.98 -41.55
N HIS A 248 -4.59 44.17 -41.07
CA HIS A 248 -4.30 42.88 -40.47
C HIS A 248 -5.37 41.85 -40.84
N ASP A 249 -5.00 40.58 -40.77
CA ASP A 249 -5.94 39.48 -40.92
C ASP A 249 -6.67 39.23 -39.60
N ALA A 250 -7.97 39.55 -39.56
CA ALA A 250 -8.81 39.37 -38.38
C ALA A 250 -8.95 37.90 -37.97
N ALA A 251 -8.92 36.95 -38.92
CA ALA A 251 -9.06 35.53 -38.64
C ALA A 251 -7.82 34.99 -37.89
N LEU A 252 -6.62 35.43 -38.29
CA LEU A 252 -5.37 35.07 -37.60
C LEU A 252 -5.30 35.64 -36.18
N VAL A 253 -5.80 36.85 -35.97
CA VAL A 253 -5.91 37.45 -34.62
C VAL A 253 -6.90 36.66 -33.74
N GLN A 254 -8.06 36.30 -34.30
CA GLN A 254 -9.04 35.49 -33.59
C GLN A 254 -8.49 34.10 -33.25
N ALA A 255 -7.84 33.43 -34.19
CA ALA A 255 -7.21 32.12 -33.97
C ALA A 255 -6.15 32.17 -32.85
N LEU A 256 -5.34 33.24 -32.80
CA LEU A 256 -4.39 33.46 -31.71
C LEU A 256 -5.07 33.65 -30.35
N ALA A 257 -6.19 34.37 -30.31
CA ALA A 257 -6.97 34.59 -29.09
C ALA A 257 -7.59 33.27 -28.59
N GLU A 258 -8.23 32.50 -29.48
CA GLU A 258 -8.81 31.19 -29.17
C GLU A 258 -7.75 30.21 -28.65
N MET A 259 -6.59 30.17 -29.31
CA MET A 259 -5.46 29.34 -28.88
C MET A 259 -4.95 29.72 -27.48
N ARG A 260 -4.80 31.02 -27.19
CA ARG A 260 -4.39 31.50 -25.86
C ARG A 260 -5.41 31.13 -24.78
N THR A 261 -6.70 31.31 -25.05
CA THR A 261 -7.77 30.90 -24.14
C THR A 261 -7.72 29.40 -23.87
N THR A 262 -7.55 28.61 -24.93
CA THR A 262 -7.44 27.14 -24.83
C THR A 262 -6.26 26.72 -23.95
N PHE A 263 -5.10 27.36 -24.11
CA PHE A 263 -3.92 27.06 -23.29
C PHE A 263 -4.09 27.52 -21.83
N ALA A 264 -4.79 28.63 -21.58
CA ALA A 264 -5.13 29.08 -20.23
C ALA A 264 -6.07 28.09 -19.52
N THR A 265 -7.08 27.57 -20.23
CA THR A 265 -7.96 26.52 -19.71
C THR A 265 -7.16 25.25 -19.37
N LEU A 266 -6.28 24.80 -20.25
CA LEU A 266 -5.41 23.64 -19.96
C LEU A 266 -4.44 23.89 -18.81
N GLU A 267 -3.94 25.10 -18.65
CA GLU A 267 -3.08 25.43 -17.51
C GLU A 267 -3.85 25.34 -16.19
N GLN A 268 -5.10 25.80 -16.19
CA GLN A 268 -5.95 25.79 -15.00
C GLN A 268 -6.44 24.38 -14.63
N PHE A 269 -6.82 23.57 -15.62
CA PHE A 269 -7.49 22.28 -15.40
C PHE A 269 -6.62 21.04 -15.67
N GLY A 270 -5.41 21.21 -16.22
CA GLY A 270 -4.51 20.11 -16.54
C GLY A 270 -4.01 19.40 -15.29
N TYR A 271 -4.41 18.14 -15.12
CA TYR A 271 -4.06 17.31 -13.96
C TYR A 271 -2.61 16.81 -14.01
N LEU A 272 -2.18 16.27 -15.15
CA LEU A 272 -0.82 15.74 -15.29
C LEU A 272 0.17 16.87 -15.54
N ARG A 273 1.19 16.95 -14.68
CA ARG A 273 2.37 17.77 -14.93
C ARG A 273 3.43 16.93 -15.61
N LEU A 274 3.36 16.90 -16.93
CA LEU A 274 4.17 16.06 -17.82
C LEU A 274 5.51 16.68 -18.23
N ILE A 275 5.64 18.00 -18.08
CA ILE A 275 6.74 18.77 -18.67
C ILE A 275 7.75 19.13 -17.57
N PRO A 276 8.95 18.52 -17.56
CA PRO A 276 9.99 18.87 -16.60
C PRO A 276 10.58 20.25 -16.92
N PRO A 277 11.14 20.95 -15.91
CA PRO A 277 11.75 22.26 -16.11
C PRO A 277 13.08 22.17 -16.90
N GLU A 278 13.36 23.19 -17.72
CA GLU A 278 14.55 23.23 -18.60
C GLU A 278 15.84 23.59 -17.85
N THR A 279 15.76 24.35 -16.75
CA THR A 279 16.93 24.94 -16.07
C THR A 279 17.24 24.31 -14.72
N ASN A 280 16.22 23.89 -13.95
CA ASN A 280 16.40 23.27 -12.65
C ASN A 280 15.61 21.96 -12.51
N PRO A 281 16.05 20.87 -13.17
CA PRO A 281 15.33 19.59 -13.25
C PRO A 281 14.92 19.01 -11.89
N THR A 282 15.64 19.35 -10.81
CA THR A 282 15.39 18.86 -9.44
C THR A 282 14.24 19.54 -8.71
N GLU A 283 13.75 20.69 -9.19
CA GLU A 283 12.75 21.48 -8.48
C GLU A 283 11.31 21.06 -8.88
N LEU A 284 10.64 20.31 -7.99
CA LEU A 284 9.30 19.78 -8.22
C LEU A 284 8.27 20.88 -8.52
N ALA A 285 8.41 22.06 -7.92
CA ALA A 285 7.47 23.17 -8.10
C ALA A 285 7.42 23.68 -9.55
N GLN A 286 8.50 23.51 -10.31
CA GLN A 286 8.65 24.02 -11.67
C GLN A 286 8.17 23.04 -12.74
N TRP A 287 7.69 21.85 -12.37
CA TRP A 287 7.04 20.93 -13.30
C TRP A 287 5.73 21.53 -13.80
N GLN A 288 5.59 21.57 -15.11
CA GLN A 288 4.48 22.21 -15.80
C GLN A 288 3.49 21.16 -16.33
N ASN A 289 2.22 21.53 -16.31
CA ASN A 289 1.25 20.88 -17.19
C ASN A 289 1.41 21.41 -18.61
N THR A 290 0.70 20.79 -19.54
CA THR A 290 0.82 21.08 -20.97
C THR A 290 0.34 22.48 -21.31
N GLY A 291 -0.71 22.98 -20.64
CA GLY A 291 -1.21 24.35 -20.84
C GLY A 291 -0.16 25.42 -20.50
N ALA A 292 0.52 25.29 -19.36
CA ALA A 292 1.60 26.20 -18.97
C ALA A 292 2.77 26.13 -19.97
N ALA A 293 3.16 24.93 -20.39
CA ALA A 293 4.23 24.72 -21.36
C ALA A 293 3.88 25.32 -22.74
N LEU A 294 2.64 25.15 -23.19
CA LEU A 294 2.11 25.72 -24.44
C LEU A 294 2.05 27.24 -24.41
N GLN A 295 1.69 27.85 -23.28
CA GLN A 295 1.77 29.30 -23.13
C GLN A 295 3.22 29.80 -23.18
N GLY A 296 4.14 29.11 -22.54
CA GLY A 296 5.57 29.38 -22.64
C GLY A 296 6.08 29.24 -24.07
N GLY A 297 5.63 28.23 -24.81
CA GLY A 297 5.93 28.03 -26.22
C GLY A 297 5.38 29.15 -27.12
N ALA A 298 4.15 29.59 -26.88
CA ALA A 298 3.52 30.69 -27.60
C ALA A 298 4.27 32.02 -27.40
N ARG A 299 4.84 32.25 -26.21
CA ARG A 299 5.72 33.41 -25.95
C ARG A 299 7.07 33.30 -26.66
N ARG A 300 7.62 32.08 -26.76
CA ARG A 300 8.91 31.78 -27.41
C ARG A 300 8.83 31.66 -28.93
N GLY A 301 7.63 31.55 -29.50
CA GLY A 301 7.44 31.36 -30.93
C GLY A 301 7.60 29.91 -31.42
N ARG A 302 7.75 28.94 -30.52
CA ARG A 302 7.94 27.51 -30.85
C ARG A 302 7.46 26.60 -29.73
N LEU A 303 7.03 25.38 -30.06
CA LEU A 303 6.76 24.35 -29.04
C LEU A 303 8.04 24.00 -28.27
N ASP A 304 7.88 23.75 -26.97
CA ASP A 304 8.94 23.08 -26.23
C ASP A 304 9.07 21.64 -26.71
N ALA A 305 10.29 21.11 -26.64
CA ALA A 305 10.55 19.81 -27.21
C ALA A 305 9.87 18.65 -26.43
N ALA A 306 9.39 18.87 -25.19
CA ALA A 306 8.71 17.83 -24.43
C ALA A 306 7.24 17.73 -24.87
N THR A 307 6.56 18.87 -25.02
CA THR A 307 5.23 18.94 -25.64
C THR A 307 5.26 18.40 -27.07
N ALA A 308 6.27 18.77 -27.88
CA ALA A 308 6.44 18.19 -29.21
C ALA A 308 6.62 16.65 -29.18
N GLY A 309 7.31 16.12 -28.17
CA GLY A 309 7.41 14.68 -27.92
C GLY A 309 6.05 14.04 -27.69
N TYR A 310 5.23 14.59 -26.81
CA TYR A 310 3.87 14.09 -26.55
C TYR A 310 2.92 14.24 -27.74
N VAL A 311 3.05 15.30 -28.55
CA VAL A 311 2.27 15.46 -29.79
C VAL A 311 2.60 14.34 -30.80
N ARG A 312 3.89 14.06 -31.02
CA ARG A 312 4.32 12.96 -31.92
C ARG A 312 3.82 11.59 -31.43
N LEU A 313 3.88 11.35 -30.13
CA LEU A 313 3.32 10.15 -29.50
C LEU A 313 1.82 10.04 -29.72
N GLY A 314 1.09 11.13 -29.48
CA GLY A 314 -0.36 11.18 -29.61
C GLY A 314 -0.83 10.95 -31.04
N LEU A 315 -0.19 11.57 -32.03
CA LEU A 315 -0.47 11.34 -33.44
C LEU A 315 -0.22 9.88 -33.83
N ALA A 316 0.93 9.31 -33.46
CA ALA A 316 1.25 7.92 -33.77
C ALA A 316 0.29 6.92 -33.11
N TRP A 317 -0.19 7.21 -31.89
CA TRP A 317 -1.22 6.39 -31.23
C TRP A 317 -2.58 6.51 -31.91
N ARG A 318 -3.03 7.75 -32.17
CA ARG A 318 -4.30 8.05 -32.82
C ARG A 318 -4.40 7.40 -34.21
N ASP A 319 -3.31 7.48 -34.97
CA ASP A 319 -3.25 7.04 -36.38
C ASP A 319 -2.76 5.59 -36.52
N HIS A 320 -2.68 4.83 -35.42
CA HIS A 320 -2.33 3.40 -35.38
C HIS A 320 -0.95 3.06 -35.97
N GLN A 321 0.08 3.87 -35.68
CA GLN A 321 1.44 3.72 -36.20
C GLN A 321 2.44 3.24 -35.12
N PRO A 322 2.60 1.92 -34.89
CA PRO A 322 3.45 1.40 -33.81
C PRO A 322 4.93 1.76 -33.98
N ALA A 323 5.46 1.73 -35.20
CA ALA A 323 6.87 2.08 -35.45
C ALA A 323 7.18 3.56 -35.12
N ALA A 324 6.28 4.47 -35.51
CA ALA A 324 6.40 5.90 -35.19
C ALA A 324 6.26 6.14 -33.69
N PHE A 325 5.31 5.48 -33.04
CA PHE A 325 5.11 5.56 -31.59
C PHE A 325 6.36 5.11 -30.83
N ASN A 326 6.88 3.93 -31.15
CA ASN A 326 8.04 3.36 -30.48
C ASN A 326 9.28 4.25 -30.65
N THR A 327 9.44 4.86 -31.82
CA THR A 327 10.52 5.81 -32.08
C THR A 327 10.36 7.08 -31.26
N ALA A 328 9.16 7.67 -31.24
CA ALA A 328 8.88 8.87 -30.46
C ALA A 328 9.09 8.66 -28.95
N VAL A 329 8.69 7.50 -28.39
CA VAL A 329 8.91 7.20 -26.96
C VAL A 329 10.41 7.07 -26.68
N ARG A 330 11.14 6.33 -27.50
CA ARG A 330 12.58 6.11 -27.32
C ARG A 330 13.36 7.43 -27.37
N GLU A 331 13.09 8.27 -28.36
CA GLU A 331 13.74 9.59 -28.49
C GLU A 331 13.45 10.47 -27.27
N TYR A 332 12.18 10.53 -26.85
CA TYR A 332 11.81 11.35 -25.70
C TYR A 332 12.45 10.84 -24.42
N ARG A 333 12.47 9.53 -24.20
CA ARG A 333 13.12 8.90 -23.05
C ARG A 333 14.64 9.14 -23.04
N ALA A 334 15.32 9.02 -24.18
CA ALA A 334 16.75 9.31 -24.30
C ALA A 334 17.07 10.79 -24.03
N ARG A 335 16.11 11.69 -24.24
CA ARG A 335 16.22 13.08 -23.81
C ARG A 335 16.05 13.21 -22.29
N LEU A 336 15.02 12.61 -21.71
CA LEU A 336 14.80 12.64 -20.25
C LEU A 336 15.96 12.01 -19.48
N GLU A 337 16.64 11.02 -20.04
CA GLU A 337 17.85 10.43 -19.45
C GLU A 337 19.00 11.45 -19.34
N ARG A 338 19.08 12.40 -20.28
CA ARG A 338 20.06 13.49 -20.24
C ARG A 338 19.64 14.64 -19.34
N GLU A 339 18.35 14.96 -19.28
CA GLU A 339 17.82 16.13 -18.57
C GLU A 339 17.46 15.85 -17.10
N ILE A 340 16.83 14.69 -16.81
CA ILE A 340 16.31 14.31 -15.49
C ILE A 340 16.64 12.84 -15.11
N PRO A 341 17.91 12.39 -15.16
CA PRO A 341 18.28 10.99 -14.96
C PRO A 341 17.78 10.40 -13.64
N ALA A 342 17.83 11.17 -12.55
CA ALA A 342 17.39 10.72 -11.23
C ALA A 342 15.88 10.41 -11.17
N PHE A 343 15.03 11.25 -11.78
CA PHE A 343 13.58 11.03 -11.82
C PHE A 343 13.19 9.92 -12.78
N LEU A 344 13.92 9.77 -13.89
CA LEU A 344 13.71 8.67 -14.82
C LEU A 344 14.06 7.33 -14.15
N GLN A 345 15.17 7.27 -13.41
CA GLN A 345 15.55 6.08 -12.65
C GLN A 345 14.52 5.73 -11.56
N LYS A 346 14.01 6.73 -10.84
CA LYS A 346 12.92 6.52 -9.87
C LYS A 346 11.66 5.95 -10.53
N SER A 347 11.28 6.51 -11.68
CA SER A 347 10.09 6.07 -12.43
C SER A 347 10.24 4.64 -12.97
N ASP A 348 11.43 4.29 -13.45
CA ASP A 348 11.74 2.93 -13.89
C ASP A 348 11.68 1.92 -12.76
N LEU A 349 12.26 2.26 -11.61
CA LEU A 349 12.27 1.38 -10.44
C LEU A 349 10.86 1.20 -9.88
N GLU A 350 10.04 2.24 -9.82
CA GLU A 350 8.63 2.14 -9.40
C GLU A 350 7.82 1.26 -10.36
N ALA A 351 7.99 1.42 -11.67
CA ALA A 351 7.30 0.58 -12.66
C ALA A 351 7.71 -0.91 -12.52
N ARG A 352 8.99 -1.20 -12.30
CA ARG A 352 9.48 -2.58 -12.05
C ARG A 352 8.94 -3.12 -10.73
N PHE A 353 8.93 -2.32 -9.69
CA PHE A 353 8.38 -2.66 -8.38
C PHE A 353 6.89 -3.02 -8.46
N ASN A 354 6.10 -2.21 -9.17
CA ASN A 354 4.68 -2.45 -9.39
C ASN A 354 4.43 -3.72 -10.22
N ALA A 355 5.27 -4.00 -11.21
CA ALA A 355 5.19 -5.22 -12.01
C ALA A 355 5.57 -6.48 -11.21
N ALA A 356 6.57 -6.39 -10.32
CA ALA A 356 7.07 -7.49 -9.53
C ALA A 356 6.13 -7.91 -8.38
N GLN A 357 5.28 -6.99 -7.89
CA GLN A 357 4.31 -7.23 -6.82
C GLN A 357 4.90 -8.00 -5.62
N PRO A 358 5.99 -7.51 -4.99
CA PRO A 358 6.74 -8.27 -3.99
C PRO A 358 5.87 -8.69 -2.80
N PHE A 359 4.93 -7.84 -2.38
CA PHE A 359 4.03 -8.17 -1.27
C PHE A 359 3.06 -9.29 -1.62
N TYR A 360 2.50 -9.32 -2.83
CA TYR A 360 1.64 -10.42 -3.27
C TYR A 360 2.41 -11.74 -3.27
N THR A 361 3.63 -11.73 -3.80
CA THR A 361 4.51 -12.90 -3.80
C THR A 361 4.87 -13.33 -2.37
N SER A 362 5.15 -12.40 -1.46
CA SER A 362 5.31 -12.68 -0.03
C SER A 362 4.07 -13.30 0.60
N THR A 363 2.85 -12.85 0.24
CA THR A 363 1.59 -13.46 0.71
C THR A 363 1.52 -14.93 0.31
N VAL A 364 1.81 -15.26 -0.95
CA VAL A 364 1.82 -16.65 -1.44
C VAL A 364 2.84 -17.49 -0.67
N LEU A 365 4.04 -16.96 -0.44
CA LEU A 365 5.08 -17.64 0.31
C LEU A 365 4.71 -17.86 1.79
N TYR A 366 4.07 -16.88 2.44
CA TYR A 366 3.59 -17.04 3.82
C TYR A 366 2.50 -18.10 3.94
N VAL A 367 1.55 -18.14 2.98
CA VAL A 367 0.52 -19.20 2.93
C VAL A 367 1.18 -20.56 2.72
N ALA A 368 2.11 -20.69 1.78
CA ALA A 368 2.83 -21.94 1.57
C ALA A 368 3.59 -22.37 2.83
N ALA A 369 4.31 -21.44 3.48
CA ALA A 369 5.02 -21.70 4.72
C ALA A 369 4.08 -22.16 5.85
N LEU A 370 2.91 -21.53 5.99
CA LEU A 370 1.89 -21.92 6.95
C LEU A 370 1.41 -23.35 6.71
N LEU A 371 1.09 -23.71 5.46
CA LEU A 371 0.66 -25.06 5.10
C LEU A 371 1.73 -26.11 5.42
N PHE A 372 3.00 -25.84 5.08
CA PHE A 372 4.11 -26.74 5.42
C PHE A 372 4.32 -26.84 6.93
N ALA A 373 4.19 -25.74 7.67
CA ALA A 373 4.36 -25.73 9.12
C ALA A 373 3.25 -26.54 9.82
N VAL A 374 1.99 -26.38 9.40
CA VAL A 374 0.88 -27.18 9.93
C VAL A 374 1.03 -28.65 9.56
N PHE A 375 1.38 -28.96 8.31
CA PHE A 375 1.57 -30.36 7.88
C PHE A 375 2.79 -31.02 8.54
N SER A 376 3.80 -30.24 8.97
CA SER A 376 4.95 -30.74 9.72
C SER A 376 4.55 -31.43 11.03
N TRP A 377 3.45 -30.98 11.66
CA TRP A 377 2.94 -31.59 12.88
C TRP A 377 2.31 -32.96 12.65
N LEU A 378 1.90 -33.26 11.42
CA LEU A 378 1.33 -34.55 11.03
C LEU A 378 2.41 -35.50 10.49
N LYS A 379 3.31 -35.00 9.63
CA LYS A 379 4.31 -35.82 8.93
C LYS A 379 5.62 -35.05 8.74
N TRP A 380 6.75 -35.74 8.94
CA TRP A 380 8.10 -35.20 8.72
C TRP A 380 8.40 -33.86 9.44
N PRO A 381 8.26 -33.81 10.78
CA PRO A 381 8.33 -32.57 11.56
C PRO A 381 9.62 -31.78 11.33
N GLU A 382 10.78 -32.46 11.36
CA GLU A 382 12.07 -31.79 11.15
C GLU A 382 12.29 -31.28 9.73
N THR A 383 11.73 -31.96 8.74
CA THR A 383 11.94 -31.62 7.32
C THR A 383 11.02 -30.50 6.90
N LEU A 384 9.73 -30.65 7.16
CA LEU A 384 8.74 -29.66 6.76
C LEU A 384 8.80 -28.40 7.63
N GLY A 385 9.18 -28.53 8.91
CA GLY A 385 9.48 -27.37 9.76
C GLY A 385 10.64 -26.53 9.19
N ARG A 386 11.71 -27.18 8.68
CA ARG A 386 12.81 -26.48 8.00
C ARG A 386 12.39 -25.84 6.68
N VAL A 387 11.53 -26.49 5.91
CA VAL A 387 10.97 -25.91 4.67
C VAL A 387 10.14 -24.68 5.00
N ALA A 388 9.21 -24.79 5.95
CA ALA A 388 8.38 -23.68 6.40
C ALA A 388 9.23 -22.49 6.86
N PHE A 389 10.23 -22.73 7.73
CA PHE A 389 11.13 -21.68 8.20
C PHE A 389 11.87 -20.97 7.04
N ARG A 390 12.42 -21.73 6.08
CA ARG A 390 13.10 -21.14 4.91
C ARG A 390 12.16 -20.31 4.04
N LEU A 391 10.92 -20.76 3.87
CA LEU A 391 9.90 -20.00 3.13
C LEU A 391 9.50 -18.72 3.86
N VAL A 392 9.35 -18.75 5.20
CA VAL A 392 9.11 -17.53 5.99
C VAL A 392 10.28 -16.55 5.84
N VAL A 393 11.52 -17.03 5.93
CA VAL A 393 12.71 -16.17 5.73
C VAL A 393 12.71 -15.56 4.35
N LEU A 394 12.44 -16.34 3.30
CA LEU A 394 12.35 -15.83 1.92
C LEU A 394 11.24 -14.79 1.77
N ALA A 395 10.05 -15.07 2.30
CA ALA A 395 8.91 -14.15 2.27
C ALA A 395 9.22 -12.82 2.99
N TRP A 396 9.90 -12.91 4.14
CA TRP A 396 10.30 -11.76 4.95
C TRP A 396 11.41 -10.94 4.29
N LEU A 397 12.39 -11.58 3.65
CA LEU A 397 13.42 -10.89 2.86
C LEU A 397 12.81 -10.17 1.65
N LEU A 398 11.86 -10.80 0.96
CA LEU A 398 11.14 -10.18 -0.16
C LEU A 398 10.29 -8.99 0.31
N ALA A 399 9.59 -9.13 1.44
CA ALA A 399 8.86 -8.03 2.06
C ALA A 399 9.78 -6.90 2.51
N THR A 400 10.97 -7.22 3.04
CA THR A 400 12.01 -6.26 3.41
C THR A 400 12.51 -5.49 2.20
N ALA A 401 12.83 -6.18 1.09
CA ALA A 401 13.20 -5.54 -0.16
C ALA A 401 12.07 -4.65 -0.68
N GLY A 402 10.81 -5.09 -0.53
CA GLY A 402 9.65 -4.31 -0.91
C GLY A 402 9.50 -3.02 -0.10
N ILE A 403 9.60 -3.10 1.23
CA ILE A 403 9.55 -1.95 2.14
C ILE A 403 10.74 -1.01 1.86
N ALA A 404 11.96 -1.53 1.71
CA ALA A 404 13.15 -0.73 1.43
C ALA A 404 13.06 0.01 0.09
N THR A 405 12.53 -0.64 -0.95
CA THR A 405 12.30 0.00 -2.26
C THR A 405 11.32 1.16 -2.11
N ARG A 406 10.23 0.97 -1.34
CA ARG A 406 9.27 2.04 -1.06
C ARG A 406 9.89 3.19 -0.28
N MET A 407 10.69 2.91 0.74
CA MET A 407 11.41 3.95 1.50
C MET A 407 12.30 4.79 0.60
N TRP A 408 12.98 4.16 -0.37
CA TRP A 408 13.80 4.87 -1.36
C TRP A 408 12.97 5.69 -2.35
N LEU A 409 11.83 5.17 -2.81
CA LEU A 409 10.91 5.87 -3.72
C LEU A 409 10.26 7.09 -3.04
N GLU A 410 9.77 6.92 -1.81
CA GLU A 410 9.15 7.98 -1.00
C GLU A 410 10.19 8.96 -0.43
N GLY A 411 11.45 8.52 -0.28
CA GLY A 411 12.47 9.27 0.45
C GLY A 411 12.18 9.37 1.95
N ARG A 412 11.38 8.45 2.49
CA ARG A 412 10.83 8.48 3.85
C ARG A 412 10.93 7.12 4.54
N PRO A 413 10.87 7.08 5.89
CA PRO A 413 10.76 5.84 6.67
C PRO A 413 9.50 5.02 6.33
N PRO A 414 9.42 3.75 6.72
CA PRO A 414 8.44 2.77 6.20
C PRO A 414 7.01 2.95 6.71
N VAL A 415 6.69 4.06 7.39
CA VAL A 415 5.40 4.28 8.05
C VAL A 415 4.91 5.71 7.78
N THR A 416 4.38 5.93 6.57
CA THR A 416 3.90 7.22 6.08
C THR A 416 2.37 7.33 6.04
N ASN A 417 1.68 6.20 5.93
CA ASN A 417 0.21 6.07 5.90
C ASN A 417 -0.26 4.71 6.48
N LEU A 418 -1.57 4.53 6.63
CA LEU A 418 -2.15 3.30 7.20
C LEU A 418 -1.72 2.01 6.47
N TYR A 419 -1.60 2.07 5.14
CA TYR A 419 -1.12 0.94 4.33
C TYR A 419 0.31 0.54 4.72
N SER A 420 1.23 1.50 4.73
CA SER A 420 2.64 1.29 5.09
C SER A 420 2.81 0.87 6.56
N SER A 421 2.00 1.42 7.49
CA SER A 421 1.94 0.97 8.88
C SER A 421 1.53 -0.50 8.99
N ALA A 422 0.51 -0.94 8.24
CA ALA A 422 0.06 -2.33 8.27
C ALA A 422 1.14 -3.30 7.76
N LEU A 423 1.85 -2.92 6.70
CA LEU A 423 3.01 -3.67 6.21
C LEU A 423 4.11 -3.76 7.27
N PHE A 424 4.44 -2.65 7.92
CA PHE A 424 5.52 -2.60 8.91
C PHE A 424 5.17 -3.39 10.19
N ILE A 425 3.92 -3.35 10.64
CA ILE A 425 3.45 -4.15 11.79
C ILE A 425 3.58 -5.64 11.51
N GLY A 426 3.12 -6.08 10.33
CA GLY A 426 3.26 -7.46 9.89
C GLY A 426 4.72 -7.90 9.80
N TRP A 427 5.55 -7.06 9.17
CA TRP A 427 6.98 -7.29 9.04
C TRP A 427 7.69 -7.42 10.40
N GLY A 428 7.38 -6.54 11.36
CA GLY A 428 7.96 -6.55 12.70
C GLY A 428 7.52 -7.77 13.50
N ALA A 429 6.24 -8.14 13.44
CA ALA A 429 5.73 -9.33 14.12
C ALA A 429 6.35 -10.62 13.54
N VAL A 430 6.49 -10.72 12.22
CA VAL A 430 7.19 -11.85 11.56
C VAL A 430 8.67 -11.89 11.97
N ALA A 431 9.35 -10.75 12.06
CA ALA A 431 10.74 -10.70 12.53
C ALA A 431 10.87 -11.27 13.96
N LEU A 432 9.97 -10.89 14.87
CA LEU A 432 9.92 -11.47 16.22
C LEU A 432 9.62 -12.97 16.19
N CYS A 433 8.71 -13.44 15.33
CA CYS A 433 8.46 -14.87 15.13
C CYS A 433 9.69 -15.63 14.65
N LEU A 434 10.49 -15.06 13.74
CA LEU A 434 11.75 -15.64 13.28
C LEU A 434 12.74 -15.78 14.44
N VAL A 435 12.84 -14.78 15.31
CA VAL A 435 13.67 -14.86 16.54
C VAL A 435 13.16 -15.97 17.46
N LEU A 436 11.85 -16.08 17.68
CA LEU A 436 11.25 -17.14 18.49
C LEU A 436 11.47 -18.54 17.90
N GLU A 437 11.43 -18.68 16.57
CA GLU A 437 11.70 -19.95 15.91
C GLU A 437 13.16 -20.38 16.08
N VAL A 438 14.11 -19.44 15.98
CA VAL A 438 15.54 -19.74 16.16
C VAL A 438 15.85 -20.21 17.59
N THR A 439 15.15 -19.65 18.59
CA THR A 439 15.35 -20.00 20.01
C THR A 439 14.61 -21.26 20.43
N HIS A 440 13.36 -21.47 20.01
CA HIS A 440 12.53 -22.58 20.46
C HIS A 440 12.49 -23.78 19.50
N ARG A 441 12.78 -23.59 18.21
CA ARG A 441 12.91 -24.62 17.16
C ARG A 441 11.78 -25.65 17.14
N ASN A 442 10.56 -25.21 17.37
CA ASN A 442 9.37 -26.06 17.50
C ASN A 442 8.29 -25.78 16.44
N ALA A 443 8.63 -25.07 15.36
CA ALA A 443 7.74 -24.63 14.29
C ALA A 443 6.61 -23.67 14.70
N ILE A 444 6.43 -23.37 16.00
CA ILE A 444 5.40 -22.44 16.48
C ILE A 444 5.65 -21.03 15.95
N GLY A 445 6.92 -20.60 15.91
CA GLY A 445 7.30 -19.31 15.34
C GLY A 445 7.01 -19.25 13.85
N SER A 446 7.25 -20.33 13.11
CA SER A 446 6.97 -20.41 11.67
C SER A 446 5.47 -20.40 11.36
N VAL A 447 4.63 -21.11 12.14
CA VAL A 447 3.17 -21.04 12.02
C VAL A 447 2.68 -19.63 12.31
N ALA A 448 3.15 -19.02 13.40
CA ALA A 448 2.76 -17.66 13.75
C ALA A 448 3.19 -16.64 12.70
N ALA A 449 4.41 -16.75 12.18
CA ALA A 449 4.90 -15.89 11.11
C ALA A 449 4.08 -16.04 9.82
N GLY A 450 3.77 -17.27 9.41
CA GLY A 450 2.97 -17.53 8.22
C GLY A 450 1.56 -16.92 8.32
N LEU A 451 0.88 -17.11 9.46
CA LEU A 451 -0.47 -16.58 9.63
C LEU A 451 -0.51 -15.07 9.83
N ILE A 452 0.40 -14.49 10.64
CA ILE A 452 0.49 -13.04 10.83
C ILE A 452 0.92 -12.34 9.54
N GLY A 453 1.94 -12.86 8.85
CA GLY A 453 2.42 -12.32 7.58
C GLY A 453 1.34 -12.36 6.50
N PHE A 454 0.57 -13.45 6.41
CA PHE A 454 -0.58 -13.52 5.53
C PHE A 454 -1.67 -12.50 5.90
N ALA A 455 -2.12 -12.49 7.16
CA ALA A 455 -3.23 -11.66 7.61
C ALA A 455 -2.94 -10.15 7.45
N THR A 456 -1.72 -9.72 7.77
CA THR A 456 -1.31 -8.31 7.66
C THR A 456 -1.16 -7.86 6.22
N LEU A 457 -0.62 -8.70 5.33
CA LEU A 457 -0.59 -8.41 3.89
C LEU A 457 -1.98 -8.40 3.26
N LEU A 458 -2.91 -9.23 3.76
CA LEU A 458 -4.30 -9.18 3.33
C LEU A 458 -4.97 -7.86 3.73
N ILE A 459 -4.73 -7.37 4.95
CA ILE A 459 -5.20 -6.04 5.38
C ILE A 459 -4.59 -4.95 4.49
N ALA A 460 -3.28 -4.99 4.26
CA ALA A 460 -2.60 -4.05 3.37
C ALA A 460 -3.19 -4.08 1.95
N HIS A 461 -3.52 -5.26 1.42
CA HIS A 461 -4.18 -5.37 0.12
C HIS A 461 -5.51 -4.60 0.08
N HIS A 462 -6.37 -4.75 1.09
CA HIS A 462 -7.63 -4.02 1.15
C HIS A 462 -7.42 -2.50 1.29
N LEU A 463 -6.41 -2.06 2.05
CA LEU A 463 -6.04 -0.65 2.15
C LEU A 463 -5.48 -0.09 0.83
N SER A 464 -4.87 -0.93 -0.02
CA SER A 464 -4.36 -0.51 -1.33
C SER A 464 -5.44 -0.28 -2.38
N LEU A 465 -6.67 -0.76 -2.15
CA LEU A 465 -7.78 -0.57 -3.08
C LEU A 465 -8.25 0.89 -3.16
N SER A 466 -7.86 1.72 -2.18
CA SER A 466 -8.23 3.13 -2.10
C SER A 466 -7.45 4.04 -3.07
N GLY A 467 -6.43 3.54 -3.78
CA GLY A 467 -5.68 4.32 -4.79
C GLY A 467 -4.17 4.20 -4.69
N ASP A 468 -3.47 5.33 -4.76
CA ASP A 468 -2.00 5.37 -4.61
C ASP A 468 -1.61 5.06 -3.17
N THR A 469 -0.63 4.18 -2.98
CA THR A 469 -0.13 3.82 -1.64
C THR A 469 1.14 4.57 -1.27
N LEU A 470 1.74 5.30 -2.21
CA LEU A 470 2.95 6.12 -2.05
C LEU A 470 2.57 7.62 -1.99
N GLU A 471 1.53 7.95 -1.21
CA GLU A 471 1.02 9.31 -1.07
C GLU A 471 1.98 10.23 -0.31
N MET A 472 1.94 11.53 -0.61
CA MET A 472 2.68 12.53 0.16
C MET A 472 2.01 12.74 1.52
N MET A 473 2.82 12.73 2.59
CA MET A 473 2.36 13.04 3.94
C MET A 473 1.93 14.52 4.04
N ARG A 474 1.03 14.82 5.00
CA ARG A 474 0.69 16.22 5.32
C ARG A 474 1.95 16.95 5.78
N ALA A 475 2.11 18.22 5.39
CA ALA A 475 3.32 19.02 5.62
C ALA A 475 3.79 19.08 7.10
N VAL A 476 2.87 19.02 8.07
CA VAL A 476 3.20 19.01 9.50
C VAL A 476 3.89 17.71 9.94
N LEU A 477 3.64 16.61 9.22
CA LEU A 477 4.29 15.31 9.45
C LEU A 477 5.65 15.20 8.72
N ASP A 478 6.18 16.30 8.20
CA ASP A 478 7.43 16.30 7.44
C ASP A 478 8.70 16.47 8.31
N SER A 479 8.56 16.58 9.64
CA SER A 479 9.70 16.63 10.55
C SER A 479 10.33 15.24 10.73
N ASN A 480 11.44 15.01 10.03
CA ASN A 480 11.96 13.66 9.79
C ASN A 480 12.54 12.90 10.99
N PHE A 481 13.14 13.56 11.98
CA PHE A 481 13.89 12.81 13.00
C PHE A 481 12.97 12.25 14.10
N TRP A 482 12.25 13.12 14.80
CA TRP A 482 11.45 12.71 15.96
C TRP A 482 10.21 11.92 15.56
N LEU A 483 9.51 12.33 14.49
CA LEU A 483 8.35 11.59 14.00
C LEU A 483 8.74 10.18 13.55
N ALA A 484 9.80 10.06 12.75
CA ALA A 484 10.26 8.75 12.28
C ALA A 484 10.62 7.83 13.45
N THR A 485 11.42 8.34 14.39
CA THR A 485 11.87 7.55 15.54
C THR A 485 10.69 7.15 16.42
N HIS A 486 9.76 8.07 16.69
CA HIS A 486 8.52 7.80 17.41
C HIS A 486 7.70 6.70 16.74
N VAL A 487 7.32 6.92 15.47
CA VAL A 487 6.38 6.06 14.74
C VAL A 487 6.98 4.67 14.55
N VAL A 488 8.26 4.56 14.20
CA VAL A 488 8.92 3.25 14.06
C VAL A 488 8.96 2.52 15.41
N THR A 489 9.37 3.20 16.49
CA THR A 489 9.49 2.60 17.83
C THR A 489 8.14 2.13 18.36
N VAL A 490 7.10 2.98 18.27
CA VAL A 490 5.77 2.63 18.78
C VAL A 490 5.14 1.49 17.96
N THR A 491 5.37 1.46 16.64
CA THR A 491 4.84 0.43 15.76
C THR A 491 5.51 -0.94 15.99
N ILE A 492 6.79 -0.97 16.38
CA ILE A 492 7.45 -2.20 16.87
C ILE A 492 6.75 -2.69 18.15
N GLY A 493 6.37 -1.78 19.05
CA GLY A 493 5.57 -2.09 20.23
C GLY A 493 4.21 -2.72 19.87
N TYR A 494 3.50 -2.15 18.90
CA TYR A 494 2.21 -2.67 18.43
C TYR A 494 2.36 -4.07 17.83
N SER A 495 3.40 -4.29 17.02
CA SER A 495 3.74 -5.59 16.44
C SER A 495 3.92 -6.65 17.51
N ALA A 496 4.62 -6.30 18.59
CA ALA A 496 4.85 -7.20 19.72
C ALA A 496 3.55 -7.48 20.50
N THR A 497 2.72 -6.47 20.80
CA THR A 497 1.44 -6.71 21.48
C THR A 497 0.52 -7.62 20.64
N PHE A 498 0.42 -7.40 19.32
CA PHE A 498 -0.34 -8.27 18.44
C PHE A 498 0.21 -9.71 18.42
N LEU A 499 1.53 -9.87 18.38
CA LEU A 499 2.16 -11.18 18.45
C LEU A 499 1.86 -11.90 19.77
N ALA A 500 1.91 -11.21 20.90
CA ALA A 500 1.59 -11.78 22.22
C ALA A 500 0.16 -12.31 22.27
N GLY A 501 -0.84 -11.53 21.83
CA GLY A 501 -2.21 -12.01 21.77
C GLY A 501 -2.40 -13.14 20.76
N PHE A 502 -1.69 -13.12 19.64
CA PHE A 502 -1.74 -14.20 18.65
C PHE A 502 -1.15 -15.52 19.17
N LEU A 503 0.00 -15.49 19.87
CA LEU A 503 0.55 -16.67 20.54
C LEU A 503 -0.40 -17.20 21.62
N ALA A 504 -1.12 -16.32 22.31
CA ALA A 504 -2.17 -16.70 23.25
C ALA A 504 -3.38 -17.37 22.58
N LEU A 505 -3.75 -16.96 21.36
CA LEU A 505 -4.76 -17.67 20.55
C LEU A 505 -4.28 -19.07 20.16
N ILE A 506 -2.99 -19.25 19.80
CA ILE A 506 -2.43 -20.60 19.56
C ILE A 506 -2.54 -21.46 20.83
N TYR A 507 -2.16 -20.92 21.99
CA TYR A 507 -2.30 -21.62 23.26
C TYR A 507 -3.73 -22.10 23.49
N LEU A 508 -4.71 -21.20 23.31
CA LEU A 508 -6.12 -21.50 23.52
C LEU A 508 -6.63 -22.53 22.52
N GLY A 509 -6.31 -22.36 21.24
CA GLY A 509 -6.74 -23.28 20.20
C GLY A 509 -6.21 -24.70 20.43
N ARG A 510 -4.94 -24.82 20.84
CA ARG A 510 -4.34 -26.11 21.19
C ARG A 510 -4.95 -26.73 22.44
N GLY A 511 -5.37 -25.93 23.42
CA GLY A 511 -5.94 -26.42 24.67
C GLY A 511 -7.41 -26.83 24.56
N VAL A 512 -8.24 -25.96 23.98
CA VAL A 512 -9.70 -26.13 23.93
C VAL A 512 -10.09 -27.12 22.83
N PHE A 513 -9.54 -26.99 21.62
CA PHE A 513 -10.00 -27.76 20.46
C PHE A 513 -9.20 -29.03 20.18
N THR A 514 -8.00 -29.17 20.77
CA THR A 514 -7.10 -30.30 20.50
C THR A 514 -6.55 -30.92 21.78
N ARG A 515 -5.91 -32.09 21.66
CA ARG A 515 -5.15 -32.72 22.75
C ARG A 515 -3.66 -32.36 22.74
N SER A 516 -3.27 -31.37 21.93
CA SER A 516 -1.87 -31.09 21.59
C SER A 516 -1.17 -30.12 22.54
N LEU A 517 -1.85 -29.62 23.57
CA LEU A 517 -1.28 -28.71 24.57
C LEU A 517 -0.77 -29.51 25.78
N ASP A 518 0.45 -30.02 25.67
CA ASP A 518 1.18 -30.61 26.79
C ASP A 518 1.87 -29.53 27.66
N LYS A 519 2.29 -29.90 28.87
CA LYS A 519 2.91 -28.97 29.82
C LYS A 519 4.14 -28.25 29.26
N PRO A 520 5.10 -28.93 28.59
CA PRO A 520 6.22 -28.25 27.93
C PRO A 520 5.81 -27.19 26.90
N THR A 521 4.80 -27.47 26.06
CA THR A 521 4.32 -26.50 25.07
C THR A 521 3.58 -25.35 25.74
N ALA A 522 2.76 -25.62 26.75
CA ALA A 522 2.08 -24.61 27.55
C ALA A 522 3.07 -23.66 28.24
N ASP A 523 4.12 -24.20 28.86
CA ASP A 523 5.17 -23.43 29.52
C ASP A 523 5.99 -22.61 28.50
N ALA A 524 6.29 -23.19 27.33
CA ALA A 524 6.97 -22.48 26.25
C ALA A 524 6.15 -21.29 25.73
N LEU A 525 4.86 -21.50 25.41
CA LEU A 525 3.97 -20.42 24.95
C LEU A 525 3.78 -19.34 26.03
N ALA A 526 3.64 -19.72 27.30
CA ALA A 526 3.58 -18.77 28.41
C ALA A 526 4.86 -17.94 28.55
N GLY A 527 6.03 -18.57 28.40
CA GLY A 527 7.32 -17.88 28.38
C GLY A 527 7.46 -16.92 27.20
N MET A 528 7.06 -17.35 25.99
CA MET A 528 7.07 -16.52 24.79
C MET A 528 6.16 -15.30 24.94
N VAL A 529 4.89 -15.50 25.34
CA VAL A 529 3.93 -14.41 25.54
C VAL A 529 4.45 -13.41 26.57
N TYR A 530 4.95 -13.90 27.71
CA TYR A 530 5.51 -13.02 28.74
C TYR A 530 6.70 -12.20 28.22
N GLY A 531 7.66 -12.84 27.54
CA GLY A 531 8.82 -12.15 26.98
C GLY A 531 8.45 -11.12 25.90
N VAL A 532 7.49 -11.46 25.03
CA VAL A 532 6.97 -10.55 24.00
C VAL A 532 6.23 -9.37 24.62
N VAL A 533 5.44 -9.57 25.68
CA VAL A 533 4.79 -8.46 26.41
C VAL A 533 5.84 -7.55 27.07
N CYS A 534 6.90 -8.09 27.67
CA CYS A 534 8.01 -7.26 28.19
C CYS A 534 8.61 -6.38 27.10
N PHE A 535 8.89 -6.96 25.94
CA PHE A 535 9.40 -6.24 24.78
C PHE A 535 8.40 -5.17 24.30
N ALA A 536 7.11 -5.52 24.20
CA ALA A 536 6.04 -4.60 23.82
C ALA A 536 5.93 -3.40 24.78
N THR A 537 6.02 -3.62 26.09
CA THR A 537 5.97 -2.56 27.10
C THR A 537 7.08 -1.54 26.90
N VAL A 538 8.32 -1.98 26.65
CA VAL A 538 9.45 -1.06 26.46
C VAL A 538 9.26 -0.20 25.21
N PHE A 539 8.97 -0.83 24.07
CA PHE A 539 8.83 -0.12 22.80
C PHE A 539 7.58 0.76 22.75
N SER A 540 6.46 0.33 23.31
CA SER A 540 5.27 1.18 23.42
C SER A 540 5.50 2.36 24.36
N PHE A 541 6.16 2.18 25.50
CA PHE A 541 6.47 3.28 26.42
C PHE A 541 7.43 4.30 25.82
N VAL A 542 8.59 3.84 25.32
CA VAL A 542 9.59 4.71 24.69
C VAL A 542 8.98 5.39 23.46
N GLY A 543 8.24 4.64 22.64
CA GLY A 543 7.48 5.17 21.52
C GLY A 543 6.57 6.31 21.96
N THR A 544 5.68 6.09 22.94
CA THR A 544 4.75 7.14 23.42
C THR A 544 5.48 8.38 23.94
N VAL A 545 6.58 8.23 24.68
CA VAL A 545 7.38 9.38 25.16
C VAL A 545 8.00 10.16 23.99
N LEU A 546 8.58 9.46 23.01
CA LEU A 546 9.13 10.10 21.80
C LEU A 546 8.04 10.85 21.00
N GLY A 547 6.80 10.35 21.04
CA GLY A 547 5.64 11.00 20.43
C GLY A 547 5.32 12.33 21.09
N GLY A 548 5.38 12.38 22.44
CA GLY A 548 5.21 13.62 23.18
C GLY A 548 6.32 14.65 22.88
N ILE A 549 7.58 14.21 22.74
CA ILE A 549 8.69 15.09 22.34
C ILE A 549 8.44 15.69 20.95
N TRP A 550 7.98 14.87 20.00
CA TRP A 550 7.63 15.33 18.67
C TRP A 550 6.44 16.31 18.69
N ALA A 551 5.40 16.02 19.49
CA ALA A 551 4.23 16.87 19.63
C ALA A 551 4.59 18.24 20.23
N ASP A 552 5.51 18.27 21.20
CA ASP A 552 6.00 19.52 21.79
C ASP A 552 6.67 20.41 20.74
N GLN A 553 7.53 19.82 19.90
CA GLN A 553 8.19 20.55 18.82
C GLN A 553 7.25 21.00 17.69
N SER A 554 6.23 20.19 17.38
CA SER A 554 5.36 20.43 16.23
C SER A 554 4.17 21.33 16.58
N TRP A 555 3.62 21.18 17.79
CA TRP A 555 2.37 21.80 18.23
C TRP A 555 2.52 22.64 19.50
N GLY A 556 3.71 22.74 20.07
CA GLY A 556 3.99 23.54 21.27
C GLY A 556 3.47 22.92 22.57
N ARG A 557 3.12 21.63 22.57
CA ARG A 557 2.72 20.88 23.79
C ARG A 557 3.14 19.42 23.75
N PHE A 558 3.66 18.92 24.87
CA PHE A 558 4.04 17.51 25.03
C PHE A 558 2.85 16.53 25.02
N TRP A 559 1.69 16.94 25.54
CA TRP A 559 0.50 16.09 25.65
C TRP A 559 -0.77 16.95 25.67
N GLY A 560 -1.87 16.45 25.15
CA GLY A 560 -3.15 17.15 25.06
C GLY A 560 -4.38 16.25 25.09
N TRP A 561 -4.23 14.99 25.48
CA TRP A 561 -5.33 14.04 25.70
C TRP A 561 -6.19 13.77 24.47
N ASP A 562 -5.64 13.91 23.27
CA ASP A 562 -6.37 13.55 22.06
C ASP A 562 -6.54 12.02 21.93
N PRO A 563 -7.50 11.53 21.13
CA PRO A 563 -7.79 10.10 21.06
C PRO A 563 -6.57 9.22 20.71
N LYS A 564 -5.61 9.69 19.91
CA LYS A 564 -4.41 8.91 19.56
C LYS A 564 -3.41 8.86 20.71
N GLU A 565 -3.18 10.00 21.37
CA GLU A 565 -2.36 10.06 22.57
C GLU A 565 -2.91 9.13 23.66
N ASN A 566 -4.23 9.17 23.90
CA ASN A 566 -4.91 8.27 24.85
C ASN A 566 -4.81 6.80 24.43
N GLY A 567 -4.98 6.51 23.14
CA GLY A 567 -4.80 5.16 22.60
C GLY A 567 -3.39 4.61 22.83
N ALA A 568 -2.36 5.43 22.61
CA ALA A 568 -0.97 5.05 22.86
C ALA A 568 -0.71 4.80 24.35
N LEU A 569 -1.24 5.65 25.24
CA LEU A 569 -1.16 5.47 26.69
C LEU A 569 -1.86 4.17 27.16
N LEU A 570 -3.05 3.88 26.63
CA LEU A 570 -3.79 2.65 26.98
C LEU A 570 -2.99 1.38 26.66
N ILE A 571 -2.26 1.33 25.55
CA ILE A 571 -1.41 0.19 25.20
C ILE A 571 -0.30 0.01 26.25
N VAL A 572 0.38 1.10 26.63
CA VAL A 572 1.44 1.08 27.65
C VAL A 572 0.91 0.57 28.98
N LEU A 573 -0.20 1.13 29.44
CA LEU A 573 -0.83 0.76 30.70
C LEU A 573 -1.31 -0.70 30.67
N TRP A 574 -1.89 -1.15 29.56
CA TRP A 574 -2.36 -2.52 29.43
C TRP A 574 -1.22 -3.54 29.44
N ASN A 575 -0.14 -3.28 28.69
CA ASN A 575 1.05 -4.14 28.70
C ASN A 575 1.68 -4.17 30.11
N ALA A 576 1.77 -3.03 30.79
CA ALA A 576 2.26 -2.97 32.18
C ALA A 576 1.34 -3.74 33.15
N LEU A 577 0.02 -3.65 32.99
CA LEU A 577 -0.97 -4.37 33.78
C LEU A 577 -0.80 -5.88 33.64
N ILE A 578 -0.62 -6.39 32.41
CA ILE A 578 -0.36 -7.83 32.17
C ILE A 578 0.84 -8.31 32.99
N LEU A 579 1.95 -7.57 32.92
CA LEU A 579 3.19 -7.91 33.63
C LEU A 579 2.98 -7.85 35.15
N HIS A 580 2.32 -6.80 35.64
CA HIS A 580 2.07 -6.62 37.06
C HIS A 580 1.15 -7.71 37.62
N ALA A 581 0.06 -8.04 36.92
CA ALA A 581 -0.86 -9.11 37.32
C ALA A 581 -0.18 -10.48 37.33
N ARG A 582 0.73 -10.73 36.38
CA ARG A 582 1.49 -11.97 36.32
C ARG A 582 2.52 -12.05 37.44
N TRP A 583 3.23 -10.95 37.69
CA TRP A 583 4.27 -10.87 38.72
C TRP A 583 3.69 -10.96 40.13
N GLY A 584 2.58 -10.27 40.39
CA GLY A 584 1.83 -10.34 41.65
C GLY A 584 1.07 -11.65 41.88
N GLY A 585 1.17 -12.61 40.95
CA GLY A 585 0.53 -13.92 41.08
C GLY A 585 -0.99 -13.94 40.92
N LEU A 586 -1.60 -12.79 40.62
CA LEU A 586 -3.05 -12.60 40.40
C LEU A 586 -3.55 -13.43 39.22
N VAL A 587 -2.72 -13.59 38.18
CA VAL A 587 -3.06 -14.42 37.01
C VAL A 587 -2.07 -15.56 36.80
N LYS A 588 -2.63 -16.75 36.55
CA LYS A 588 -1.89 -17.93 36.10
C LYS A 588 -1.76 -17.92 34.57
N GLN A 589 -1.33 -19.03 33.96
CA GLN A 589 -1.07 -19.10 32.51
C GLN A 589 -2.30 -18.73 31.67
N THR A 590 -3.48 -19.26 32.02
CA THR A 590 -4.72 -18.97 31.28
C THR A 590 -5.13 -17.50 31.38
N GLY A 591 -4.98 -16.89 32.57
CA GLY A 591 -5.22 -15.45 32.74
C GLY A 591 -4.23 -14.58 31.98
N LEU A 592 -2.94 -14.98 31.92
CA LEU A 592 -1.94 -14.31 31.07
C LEU A 592 -2.36 -14.34 29.59
N MET A 593 -2.85 -15.48 29.10
CA MET A 593 -3.34 -15.61 27.72
C MET A 593 -4.54 -14.71 27.45
N ALA A 594 -5.53 -14.71 28.35
CA ALA A 594 -6.72 -13.87 28.22
C ALA A 594 -6.37 -12.37 28.17
N LEU A 595 -5.49 -11.91 29.06
CA LEU A 595 -5.08 -10.50 29.07
C LEU A 595 -4.24 -10.13 27.84
N ALA A 596 -3.40 -11.04 27.34
CA ALA A 596 -2.65 -10.85 26.09
C ALA A 596 -3.58 -10.76 24.87
N ILE A 597 -4.61 -11.60 24.79
CA ILE A 597 -5.65 -11.52 23.74
C ILE A 597 -6.38 -10.18 23.82
N PHE A 598 -6.72 -9.71 25.03
CA PHE A 598 -7.32 -8.37 25.17
C PHE A 598 -6.37 -7.24 24.77
N GLY A 599 -5.05 -7.45 24.91
CA GLY A 599 -4.03 -6.52 24.39
C GLY A 599 -4.18 -6.28 22.88
N ASN A 600 -4.61 -7.27 22.10
CA ASN A 600 -4.93 -7.09 20.68
C ASN A 600 -6.10 -6.14 20.47
N VAL A 601 -7.14 -6.20 21.31
CA VAL A 601 -8.30 -5.30 21.27
C VAL A 601 -7.87 -3.86 21.54
N VAL A 602 -7.10 -3.65 22.61
CA VAL A 602 -6.57 -2.32 22.97
C VAL A 602 -5.71 -1.74 21.85
N THR A 603 -4.84 -2.56 21.27
CA THR A 603 -3.94 -2.12 20.18
C THR A 603 -4.70 -1.84 18.89
N ALA A 604 -5.66 -2.68 18.50
CA ALA A 604 -6.47 -2.47 17.32
C ALA A 604 -7.36 -1.23 17.43
N TRP A 605 -7.93 -0.97 18.61
CA TRP A 605 -8.70 0.25 18.86
C TRP A 605 -7.83 1.50 18.80
N SER A 606 -6.66 1.47 19.44
CA SER A 606 -5.70 2.58 19.39
C SER A 606 -5.23 2.88 17.96
N TRP A 607 -4.96 1.86 17.17
CA TRP A 607 -4.44 2.01 15.81
C TRP A 607 -5.52 2.34 14.76
N PHE A 608 -6.64 1.61 14.72
CA PHE A 608 -7.73 1.84 13.75
C PHE A 608 -8.87 2.68 14.33
N GLY A 609 -9.36 2.35 15.52
CA GLY A 609 -10.54 2.97 16.12
C GLY A 609 -10.41 4.47 16.36
N THR A 610 -9.23 4.94 16.78
CA THR A 610 -8.99 6.38 17.01
C THR A 610 -9.10 7.21 15.72
N ASN A 611 -8.74 6.65 14.56
CA ASN A 611 -8.89 7.34 13.27
C ASN A 611 -10.36 7.49 12.86
N MET A 612 -11.24 6.60 13.32
CA MET A 612 -12.66 6.60 13.00
C MET A 612 -13.47 7.61 13.81
N LEU A 613 -12.92 8.11 14.92
CA LEU A 613 -13.61 9.11 15.75
C LEU A 613 -13.68 10.47 15.08
N GLY A 614 -12.90 10.73 14.02
CA GLY A 614 -12.92 11.98 13.27
C GLY A 614 -12.39 13.21 14.01
N VAL A 615 -12.25 13.14 15.33
CA VAL A 615 -11.86 14.23 16.22
C VAL A 615 -10.35 14.20 16.50
N GLY A 616 -9.74 15.38 16.55
CA GLY A 616 -8.34 15.59 16.91
C GLY A 616 -7.43 15.90 15.72
N LEU A 617 -6.27 16.50 16.01
CA LEU A 617 -5.29 16.99 15.01
C LEU A 617 -4.68 15.88 14.14
N HIS A 618 -5.01 14.62 14.44
CA HIS A 618 -4.48 13.42 13.81
C HIS A 618 -5.50 12.65 12.92
N SER A 619 -6.74 13.13 12.70
CA SER A 619 -7.72 12.39 11.87
C SER A 619 -7.39 12.54 10.38
N TYR A 620 -6.75 11.50 9.80
CA TYR A 620 -6.22 11.54 8.43
C TYR A 620 -6.89 10.56 7.46
N GLY A 621 -7.98 9.90 7.86
CA GLY A 621 -8.77 9.05 6.97
C GLY A 621 -9.97 8.45 7.68
N PHE A 622 -11.17 8.88 7.29
CA PHE A 622 -12.42 8.23 7.72
C PHE A 622 -12.56 6.90 6.98
N MET A 623 -12.73 5.80 7.72
CA MET A 623 -12.92 4.46 7.16
C MET A 623 -14.16 3.78 7.78
N ASP A 624 -15.36 4.23 7.42
CA ASP A 624 -16.62 3.65 7.92
C ASP A 624 -16.70 2.13 7.71
N SER A 625 -16.20 1.63 6.58
CA SER A 625 -16.17 0.19 6.29
C SER A 625 -15.24 -0.60 7.22
N ALA A 626 -14.16 0.03 7.72
CA ALA A 626 -13.25 -0.62 8.64
C ALA A 626 -13.83 -0.74 10.06
N PHE A 627 -14.87 0.05 10.42
CA PHE A 627 -15.49 -0.04 11.75
C PHE A 627 -16.13 -1.41 11.95
N TRP A 628 -16.87 -1.90 10.95
CA TRP A 628 -17.48 -3.22 10.99
C TRP A 628 -16.43 -4.33 11.17
N TRP A 629 -15.33 -4.26 10.42
CA TRP A 629 -14.22 -5.21 10.56
C TRP A 629 -13.55 -5.14 11.93
N LEU A 630 -13.40 -3.93 12.49
CA LEU A 630 -12.89 -3.75 13.85
C LEU A 630 -13.85 -4.34 14.89
N THR A 631 -15.16 -4.13 14.77
CA THR A 631 -16.16 -4.72 15.67
C THR A 631 -16.15 -6.24 15.60
N VAL A 632 -16.12 -6.82 14.38
CA VAL A 632 -16.01 -8.27 14.18
C VAL A 632 -14.71 -8.79 14.82
N PHE A 633 -13.58 -8.11 14.60
CA PHE A 633 -12.32 -8.46 15.22
C PHE A 633 -12.42 -8.46 16.75
N VAL A 634 -12.93 -7.39 17.36
CA VAL A 634 -13.14 -7.30 18.82
C VAL A 634 -14.04 -8.43 19.31
N GLY A 635 -15.16 -8.69 18.63
CA GLY A 635 -16.06 -9.80 18.96
C GLY A 635 -15.36 -11.16 18.96
N THR A 636 -14.49 -11.41 17.97
CA THR A 636 -13.70 -12.66 17.92
C THR A 636 -12.72 -12.79 19.07
N GLN A 637 -12.06 -11.69 19.47
CA GLN A 637 -11.13 -11.70 20.61
C GLN A 637 -11.87 -11.89 21.94
N LEU A 638 -13.03 -11.26 22.12
CA LEU A 638 -13.87 -11.44 23.31
C LEU A 638 -14.41 -12.87 23.41
N ALA A 639 -14.81 -13.49 22.30
CA ALA A 639 -15.20 -14.89 22.25
C ALA A 639 -14.02 -15.81 22.65
N ALA A 640 -12.80 -15.53 22.18
CA ALA A 640 -11.61 -16.27 22.59
C ALA A 640 -11.30 -16.09 24.10
N ILE A 641 -11.49 -14.90 24.65
CA ILE A 641 -11.34 -14.66 26.09
C ILE A 641 -12.38 -15.45 26.90
N ALA A 642 -13.63 -15.50 26.43
CA ALA A 642 -14.68 -16.30 27.06
C ALA A 642 -14.31 -17.80 27.07
N LEU A 643 -13.77 -18.31 25.96
CA LEU A 643 -13.25 -19.69 25.87
C LEU A 643 -12.08 -19.93 26.84
N ALA A 644 -11.20 -18.95 27.04
CA ALA A 644 -10.11 -19.04 28.01
C ALA A 644 -10.61 -19.13 29.47
N GLY A 645 -11.82 -18.61 29.73
CA GLY A 645 -12.50 -18.68 31.03
C GLY A 645 -13.19 -20.02 31.32
N LEU A 646 -13.30 -20.93 30.34
CA LEU A 646 -13.91 -22.24 30.55
C LEU A 646 -13.14 -23.06 31.60
N PRO A 647 -13.83 -23.78 32.49
CA PRO A 647 -13.20 -24.74 33.41
C PRO A 647 -12.25 -25.68 32.69
N ARG A 648 -11.07 -25.93 33.26
CA ARG A 648 -10.05 -26.78 32.63
C ARG A 648 -10.54 -28.19 32.29
N GLY A 649 -11.51 -28.74 33.01
CA GLY A 649 -12.10 -30.04 32.69
C GLY A 649 -12.83 -30.09 31.33
N LEU A 650 -13.26 -28.95 30.79
CA LEU A 650 -13.90 -28.84 29.48
C LEU A 650 -12.88 -28.70 28.34
N TRP A 651 -11.60 -28.54 28.65
CA TRP A 651 -10.56 -28.44 27.64
C TRP A 651 -10.25 -29.84 27.12
N ARG A 652 -10.16 -30.00 25.80
CA ARG A 652 -9.78 -31.30 25.22
C ARG A 652 -8.38 -31.75 25.65
N SER A 653 -7.49 -30.81 25.99
CA SER A 653 -6.16 -31.13 26.51
C SER A 653 -6.12 -31.46 28.00
N ALA A 654 -7.26 -31.54 28.69
CA ALA A 654 -7.30 -31.81 30.13
C ALA A 654 -6.89 -33.26 30.46
N PRO A 655 -6.06 -33.47 31.49
CA PRO A 655 -5.73 -34.82 31.96
C PRO A 655 -6.99 -35.50 32.50
N GLY A 656 -7.41 -36.60 31.88
CA GLY A 656 -8.58 -37.40 32.27
C GLY A 656 -9.67 -37.58 31.20
N THR A 657 -9.54 -36.95 30.02
CA THR A 657 -10.47 -37.13 28.88
C THR A 657 -10.08 -38.31 27.97
N ALA A 658 -9.76 -39.46 28.59
CA ALA A 658 -9.46 -40.72 27.90
C ALA A 658 -10.75 -41.39 27.43
#